data_AF-A0A668AQV3-F1
#
_entry.id   AF-A0A668AQV3-F1
#
_cell.length_a   1.000
_cell.length_b   1.000
_cell.length_c   1.000
_cell.angle_alpha   90.00
_cell.angle_beta   90.00
_cell.angle_gamma   90.00
#
_symmetry.space_group_name_H-M   'P 1'
#
loop_
_entity.id
_entity.type
_entity.pdbx_description
1 polymer ?
#
loop_
_entity_poly.entity_id
_entity_poly.type
_entity_poly.pdbx_seq_one_letter_code
_entity_poly.pdbx_strand_id
1 'polypeptide(L)'
;MTPYLIGLPSVIYALNTKNDEHEAAIATLKEAHEEEVQQILSETREKILQYKSKISDEMDLKRRIQSLEESMELHERMKRQALAEFESYRQRVEDMQLCTEAQHTQRVVSMSREVEEMRRSFEEKLRTFSQAQAQFEQEKRVALEELKAQHRQEVQELLRSHQSQNANYSKDQEKLGQLHKAEVESLTERVEELKQDKKRLVEEYEAKLSKAQAFYERELEAMKRTQQLTADNLLAWKRTEAELRREFQTQEAALQKTLGKLRAELARVTDEARENREKSHKLQASLAAAESNIKVKGGLECLHKEAECELEAARDRVQQQATEILLKASQIGSLQATQMTQEAAIRDLESERSRLKDKVLRLEEESGALQTKSQTVEERHKQQIHSLEKVCVYLNESKETSLQEEKASYEKEMNNLRARYEEEAGHMKESQARLLDELAKKHRLTLENALSNAEKDKNRLLADLEQQFERERFTLEEQKTLLKQQLDDLREELTSKLNAANEETCRLQEEVRQGEQGIGAAEGQISTLKEAQDKLLEELDATRARLRETSNLLTGEMETQKRQHEAKLISTKEEEKLKMDKMALELELKWTETLRQECKKLREELREDHEEDKAAALAQLAQSKEQELGNARESWQRKVDDLLEQISLLKQSLEMQLSQSQTSLQQLQHQFSQEREHLRLQLDELQTEHQRRQQRLQEAHCCAMQDMEHARQHDLKERLRHQHHADLQSLREAHRQSIETLKQQSEQELQTLRFELEDEGKAMLASLRSELNHIHASAIEHLRQTHQQETAAAKLELETALDNSRRQERELLGRISELQEEVSRRKSHIAQLDHQIHTLNENISTLTKELELKGKEVLKIRSEANQQIRAHEQELTKKHEREMSELSAVHNRETQNMLSDFNKAQEVLKDKIAALQILLEGTEEKFRNRESRPEDLQVIAELKDMVTEREALVKKLVDDKKFYQLELVNRETNFNKVFNASPNVGVINPLIKQKRKNEKTAAGRFSSSPNLRALEAGGMGVPSRLEPIPNSPLHHHELNSSKPLPPPTPPTEPKKFMSPPETEDSPISSPDPQRQEWFAQYFSF
;
A
#
# COMPACT_ATOMS: atom_id res chain seq x y z
N MET A 1 107.25 -87.53 -46.81
CA MET A 1 106.41 -88.29 -47.78
C MET A 1 107.18 -89.56 -48.14
N THR A 2 106.51 -90.73 -48.19
CA THR A 2 106.99 -92.00 -48.80
C THR A 2 108.33 -92.62 -48.32
N PRO A 3 108.61 -93.90 -48.64
CA PRO A 3 109.95 -94.52 -48.58
C PRO A 3 110.71 -94.39 -49.92
N TYR A 4 112.05 -94.50 -49.93
CA TYR A 4 112.93 -95.20 -50.92
C TYR A 4 114.41 -94.70 -50.99
N LEU A 5 115.34 -95.67 -51.21
CA LEU A 5 116.62 -95.60 -51.98
C LEU A 5 117.93 -94.94 -51.45
N ILE A 6 119.02 -95.15 -52.23
CA ILE A 6 120.46 -95.19 -51.87
C ILE A 6 121.35 -94.57 -52.99
N GLY A 7 122.50 -93.96 -52.62
CA GLY A 7 123.63 -93.56 -53.49
C GLY A 7 124.38 -92.33 -52.92
N LEU A 8 125.69 -92.10 -53.04
CA LEU A 8 126.82 -92.71 -53.78
C LEU A 8 128.15 -92.61 -52.95
N PRO A 9 129.31 -93.20 -53.36
CA PRO A 9 130.39 -93.60 -52.43
C PRO A 9 131.79 -92.95 -52.63
N SER A 10 132.78 -93.44 -51.85
CA SER A 10 134.18 -93.71 -52.29
C SER A 10 135.30 -92.66 -52.09
N VAL A 11 135.35 -91.93 -50.97
CA VAL A 11 136.58 -91.24 -50.50
C VAL A 11 137.06 -91.82 -49.16
N ILE A 12 137.22 -93.14 -49.11
CA ILE A 12 137.56 -93.91 -47.88
C ILE A 12 139.06 -93.89 -47.53
N TYR A 13 139.94 -93.64 -48.50
CA TYR A 13 141.27 -94.26 -48.51
C TYR A 13 142.48 -93.31 -48.36
N ALA A 14 142.26 -92.02 -48.09
CA ALA A 14 143.34 -91.02 -48.15
C ALA A 14 144.28 -91.03 -46.92
N LEU A 15 143.76 -90.69 -45.73
CA LEU A 15 144.52 -90.55 -44.48
C LEU A 15 143.57 -90.85 -43.31
N ASN A 16 143.83 -91.72 -42.32
CA ASN A 16 144.88 -92.74 -42.12
C ASN A 16 146.35 -92.32 -42.04
N THR A 17 146.67 -91.03 -42.04
CA THR A 17 148.02 -90.52 -41.68
C THR A 17 147.95 -89.31 -40.74
N LYS A 18 146.76 -89.09 -40.15
CA LYS A 18 146.43 -88.22 -39.01
C LYS A 18 145.09 -88.71 -38.40
N ASN A 19 145.02 -89.52 -37.35
CA ASN A 19 146.05 -90.20 -36.56
C ASN A 19 147.02 -89.28 -35.79
N ASP A 20 148.33 -89.41 -36.04
CA ASP A 20 149.45 -89.16 -35.11
C ASP A 20 149.52 -87.77 -34.42
N GLU A 21 148.76 -86.76 -34.86
CA GLU A 21 148.73 -85.44 -34.22
C GLU A 21 147.78 -85.35 -33.02
N HIS A 22 146.73 -86.18 -32.93
CA HIS A 22 145.68 -86.00 -31.90
C HIS A 22 145.75 -86.94 -30.69
N GLU A 23 146.60 -87.97 -30.70
CA GLU A 23 146.93 -88.71 -29.47
C GLU A 23 147.63 -87.82 -28.43
N ALA A 24 148.29 -86.74 -28.86
CA ALA A 24 148.86 -85.71 -27.98
C ALA A 24 147.81 -85.04 -27.07
N ALA A 25 146.54 -85.01 -27.46
CA ALA A 25 145.45 -84.44 -26.65
C ALA A 25 144.95 -85.38 -25.53
N ILE A 26 145.39 -86.65 -25.51
CA ILE A 26 144.97 -87.66 -24.51
C ILE A 26 145.60 -87.38 -23.13
N ALA A 27 146.72 -86.64 -23.07
CA ALA A 27 147.44 -86.36 -21.83
C ALA A 27 146.71 -85.34 -20.93
N THR A 28 146.44 -84.15 -21.45
CA THR A 28 145.99 -82.98 -20.67
C THR A 28 144.57 -83.07 -20.10
N LEU A 29 143.78 -84.08 -20.49
CA LEU A 29 142.41 -84.28 -20.00
C LEU A 29 142.32 -85.38 -18.91
N LYS A 30 143.44 -86.04 -18.58
CA LYS A 30 143.49 -86.97 -17.43
C LYS A 30 143.66 -86.24 -16.09
N GLU A 31 144.49 -85.19 -16.04
CA GLU A 31 144.74 -84.44 -14.79
C GLU A 31 143.45 -83.79 -14.23
N ALA A 32 142.55 -83.31 -15.09
CA ALA A 32 141.26 -82.76 -14.68
C ALA A 32 140.31 -83.78 -14.02
N HIS A 33 140.52 -85.09 -14.25
CA HIS A 33 139.66 -86.16 -13.74
C HIS A 33 139.98 -86.50 -12.25
N GLU A 34 141.09 -85.99 -11.71
CA GLU A 34 141.58 -86.37 -10.38
C GLU A 34 141.20 -85.38 -9.26
N GLU A 35 140.95 -84.10 -9.60
CA GLU A 35 140.50 -83.09 -8.63
C GLU A 35 139.04 -83.28 -8.19
N GLU A 36 138.12 -83.59 -9.12
CA GLU A 36 136.69 -83.79 -8.81
C GLU A 36 136.45 -84.95 -7.81
N VAL A 37 137.32 -85.97 -7.81
CA VAL A 37 137.22 -87.14 -6.91
C VAL A 37 137.37 -86.73 -5.45
N GLN A 38 138.18 -85.73 -5.12
CA GLN A 38 138.35 -85.29 -3.73
C GLN A 38 137.10 -84.59 -3.18
N GLN A 39 136.36 -83.87 -4.02
CA GLN A 39 135.18 -83.11 -3.57
C GLN A 39 134.00 -84.03 -3.19
N ILE A 40 133.90 -85.22 -3.81
CA ILE A 40 132.92 -86.25 -3.43
C ILE A 40 133.17 -86.81 -2.00
N LEU A 41 134.43 -86.85 -1.57
CA LEU A 41 134.84 -87.48 -0.30
C LEU A 41 134.68 -86.57 0.93
N SER A 42 134.71 -85.25 0.76
CA SER A 42 134.39 -84.31 1.86
C SER A 42 132.89 -84.29 2.15
N GLU A 43 132.07 -84.13 1.11
CA GLU A 43 130.61 -84.07 1.20
C GLU A 43 129.96 -85.32 1.81
N THR A 44 130.50 -86.51 1.54
CA THR A 44 129.98 -87.76 2.10
C THR A 44 130.23 -87.89 3.60
N ARG A 45 131.32 -87.29 4.12
CA ARG A 45 131.69 -87.38 5.54
C ARG A 45 130.83 -86.48 6.43
N GLU A 46 130.51 -85.27 5.96
CA GLU A 46 129.66 -84.32 6.68
C GLU A 46 128.22 -84.85 6.84
N LYS A 47 127.69 -85.51 5.80
CA LYS A 47 126.37 -86.15 5.81
C LYS A 47 126.23 -87.22 6.92
N ILE A 48 127.32 -87.87 7.36
CA ILE A 48 127.30 -88.85 8.48
C ILE A 48 127.09 -88.19 9.85
N LEU A 49 127.72 -87.04 10.12
CA LEU A 49 127.50 -86.31 11.38
C LEU A 49 126.06 -85.81 11.48
N GLN A 50 125.48 -85.37 10.37
CA GLN A 50 124.06 -85.00 10.30
C GLN A 50 123.12 -86.16 10.65
N TYR A 51 123.43 -87.41 10.26
CA TYR A 51 122.63 -88.57 10.69
C TYR A 51 122.70 -88.83 12.20
N LYS A 52 123.85 -88.56 12.84
CA LYS A 52 124.01 -88.85 14.28
C LYS A 52 123.33 -87.82 15.19
N SER A 53 123.25 -86.56 14.78
CA SER A 53 122.37 -85.57 15.45
C SER A 53 120.92 -86.05 15.39
N LYS A 54 120.43 -86.32 14.17
CA LYS A 54 119.04 -86.71 13.89
C LYS A 54 118.53 -87.87 14.75
N ILE A 55 119.38 -88.82 15.14
CA ILE A 55 119.01 -89.95 16.01
C ILE A 55 118.88 -89.54 17.48
N SER A 56 119.71 -88.62 17.98
CA SER A 56 119.54 -88.06 19.33
C SER A 56 118.26 -87.22 19.40
N ASP A 57 118.04 -86.41 18.35
CA ASP A 57 116.81 -85.64 18.16
C ASP A 57 115.57 -86.58 18.14
N GLU A 58 115.66 -87.74 17.48
CA GLU A 58 114.62 -88.77 17.40
C GLU A 58 114.23 -89.38 18.77
N MET A 59 115.18 -89.52 19.71
CA MET A 59 114.90 -90.09 21.03
C MET A 59 114.18 -89.11 21.96
N ASP A 60 114.54 -87.83 21.91
CA ASP A 60 113.82 -86.80 22.68
C ASP A 60 112.47 -86.45 22.05
N LEU A 61 112.35 -86.53 20.72
CA LEU A 61 111.06 -86.55 20.03
C LEU A 61 110.15 -87.65 20.57
N LYS A 62 110.63 -88.90 20.74
CA LYS A 62 109.80 -90.01 21.24
C LYS A 62 109.30 -89.81 22.67
N ARG A 63 110.13 -89.28 23.58
CA ARG A 63 109.67 -88.92 24.95
C ARG A 63 108.70 -87.74 24.94
N ARG A 64 108.87 -86.79 24.01
CA ARG A 64 107.92 -85.70 23.80
C ARG A 64 106.59 -86.20 23.25
N ILE A 65 106.61 -87.17 22.34
CA ILE A 65 105.42 -87.80 21.75
C ILE A 65 104.55 -88.45 22.82
N GLN A 66 105.08 -89.32 23.69
CA GLN A 66 104.24 -89.96 24.73
C GLN A 66 103.59 -88.96 25.69
N SER A 67 104.31 -87.92 26.12
CA SER A 67 103.73 -86.85 26.94
C SER A 67 102.67 -86.03 26.19
N LEU A 68 102.78 -85.91 24.85
CA LEU A 68 101.75 -85.30 24.02
C LEU A 68 100.54 -86.23 23.86
N GLU A 69 100.74 -87.53 23.66
CA GLU A 69 99.69 -88.54 23.52
C GLU A 69 98.79 -88.62 24.77
N GLU A 70 99.36 -88.70 25.98
CA GLU A 70 98.59 -88.68 27.22
C GLU A 70 97.81 -87.36 27.40
N SER A 71 98.42 -86.22 27.05
CA SER A 71 97.76 -84.91 27.09
C SER A 71 96.63 -84.79 26.04
N MET A 72 96.81 -85.41 24.87
CA MET A 72 95.80 -85.50 23.82
C MET A 72 94.62 -86.35 24.25
N GLU A 73 94.84 -87.51 24.87
CA GLU A 73 93.73 -88.35 25.39
C GLU A 73 92.88 -87.61 26.43
N LEU A 74 93.52 -86.91 27.37
CA LEU A 74 92.79 -86.11 28.37
C LEU A 74 92.03 -84.96 27.70
N HIS A 75 92.68 -84.23 26.79
CA HIS A 75 92.06 -83.17 26.00
C HIS A 75 90.88 -83.70 25.15
N GLU A 76 90.98 -84.88 24.56
CA GLU A 76 89.87 -85.47 23.81
C GLU A 76 88.69 -85.84 24.71
N ARG A 77 88.93 -86.36 25.93
CA ARG A 77 87.85 -86.67 26.88
C ARG A 77 87.13 -85.38 27.31
N MET A 78 87.87 -84.33 27.64
CA MET A 78 87.31 -83.00 27.92
C MET A 78 86.56 -82.42 26.71
N LYS A 79 87.10 -82.56 25.50
CA LYS A 79 86.46 -82.14 24.25
C LYS A 79 85.14 -82.88 24.01
N ARG A 80 85.08 -84.21 24.20
CA ARG A 80 83.85 -85.00 24.08
C ARG A 80 82.77 -84.54 25.07
N GLN A 81 83.15 -84.29 26.33
CA GLN A 81 82.21 -83.81 27.33
C GLN A 81 81.70 -82.40 27.01
N ALA A 82 82.59 -81.46 26.67
CA ALA A 82 82.21 -80.10 26.29
C ALA A 82 81.31 -80.06 25.05
N LEU A 83 81.52 -80.96 24.07
CA LEU A 83 80.64 -81.10 22.91
C LEU A 83 79.24 -81.59 23.29
N ALA A 84 79.13 -82.63 24.14
CA ALA A 84 77.83 -83.12 24.60
C ALA A 84 77.05 -82.08 25.44
N GLU A 85 77.75 -81.32 26.30
CA GLU A 85 77.15 -80.21 27.04
C GLU A 85 76.69 -79.08 26.10
N PHE A 86 77.50 -78.73 25.08
CA PHE A 86 77.15 -77.76 24.04
C PHE A 86 75.96 -78.20 23.18
N GLU A 87 75.88 -79.47 22.77
CA GLU A 87 74.73 -80.04 22.06
C GLU A 87 73.45 -79.95 22.90
N SER A 88 73.53 -80.28 24.20
CA SER A 88 72.40 -80.14 25.13
C SER A 88 71.94 -78.69 25.31
N TYR A 89 72.85 -77.73 25.19
CA TYR A 89 72.54 -76.30 25.26
C TYR A 89 71.91 -75.81 23.96
N ARG A 90 72.52 -76.15 22.81
CA ARG A 90 72.02 -75.84 21.47
C ARG A 90 70.56 -76.26 21.31
N GLN A 91 70.24 -77.52 21.64
CA GLN A 91 68.87 -78.02 21.47
C GLN A 91 67.84 -77.29 22.35
N ARG A 92 68.21 -76.92 23.58
CA ARG A 92 67.35 -76.07 24.45
C ARG A 92 67.16 -74.64 23.91
N VAL A 93 68.14 -74.10 23.19
CA VAL A 93 68.01 -72.81 22.51
C VAL A 93 67.10 -72.94 21.28
N GLU A 94 67.24 -74.02 20.50
CA GLU A 94 66.40 -74.32 19.32
C GLU A 94 64.93 -74.52 19.73
N ASP A 95 64.64 -75.31 20.77
CA ASP A 95 63.27 -75.49 21.31
C ASP A 95 62.67 -74.17 21.81
N MET A 96 63.46 -73.35 22.49
CA MET A 96 63.02 -72.04 23.00
C MET A 96 62.75 -71.04 21.86
N GLN A 97 63.58 -71.04 20.81
CA GLN A 97 63.38 -70.22 19.62
C GLN A 97 62.06 -70.60 18.93
N LEU A 98 61.83 -71.89 18.65
CA LEU A 98 60.58 -72.40 18.06
C LEU A 98 59.35 -72.00 18.89
N CYS A 99 59.43 -72.06 20.22
CA CYS A 99 58.34 -71.60 21.09
C CYS A 99 58.07 -70.08 20.96
N THR A 100 59.11 -69.25 20.83
CA THR A 100 58.92 -67.81 20.60
C THR A 100 58.38 -67.50 19.21
N GLU A 101 58.86 -68.17 18.17
CA GLU A 101 58.39 -68.01 16.78
C GLU A 101 56.92 -68.41 16.63
N ALA A 102 56.48 -69.49 17.28
CA ALA A 102 55.08 -69.88 17.34
C ALA A 102 54.20 -68.81 18.01
N GLN A 103 54.67 -68.17 19.08
CA GLN A 103 53.93 -67.08 19.73
C GLN A 103 53.90 -65.80 18.89
N HIS A 104 54.99 -65.47 18.19
CA HIS A 104 55.04 -64.30 17.30
C HIS A 104 54.11 -64.48 16.09
N THR A 105 54.16 -65.63 15.42
CA THR A 105 53.28 -65.95 14.29
C THR A 105 51.80 -65.97 14.70
N GLN A 106 51.45 -66.54 15.85
CA GLN A 106 50.07 -66.52 16.37
C GLN A 106 49.53 -65.08 16.58
N ARG A 107 50.35 -64.17 17.15
CA ARG A 107 49.95 -62.76 17.35
C ARG A 107 49.74 -62.03 16.01
N VAL A 108 50.63 -62.24 15.04
CA VAL A 108 50.51 -61.65 13.70
C VAL A 108 49.23 -62.12 12.99
N VAL A 109 48.87 -63.41 13.12
CA VAL A 109 47.62 -63.96 12.55
C VAL A 109 46.37 -63.35 13.20
N SER A 110 46.35 -63.11 14.52
CA SER A 110 45.23 -62.42 15.17
C SER A 110 45.05 -61.00 14.64
N MET A 111 46.13 -60.20 14.66
CA MET A 111 46.10 -58.81 14.18
C MET A 111 45.69 -58.72 12.70
N SER A 112 46.16 -59.64 11.86
CA SER A 112 45.80 -59.69 10.44
C SER A 112 44.31 -59.97 10.23
N ARG A 113 43.72 -60.82 11.08
CA ARG A 113 42.27 -61.09 11.06
C ARG A 113 41.46 -59.87 11.48
N GLU A 114 41.85 -59.22 12.57
CA GLU A 114 41.17 -58.02 13.11
C GLU A 114 41.17 -56.87 12.09
N VAL A 115 42.29 -56.65 11.40
CA VAL A 115 42.41 -55.66 10.32
C VAL A 115 41.48 -55.98 9.14
N GLU A 116 41.42 -57.23 8.69
CA GLU A 116 40.57 -57.62 7.55
C GLU A 116 39.07 -57.61 7.92
N GLU A 117 38.71 -57.86 9.18
CA GLU A 117 37.32 -57.70 9.66
C GLU A 117 36.91 -56.22 9.75
N MET A 118 37.79 -55.32 10.21
CA MET A 118 37.56 -53.87 10.15
C MET A 118 37.42 -53.38 8.70
N ARG A 119 38.30 -53.83 7.80
CA ARG A 119 38.29 -53.45 6.38
C ARG A 119 36.95 -53.74 5.71
N ARG A 120 36.39 -54.95 5.88
CA ARG A 120 35.08 -55.31 5.32
C ARG A 120 33.96 -54.38 5.81
N SER A 121 33.99 -53.97 7.08
CA SER A 121 33.00 -53.04 7.62
C SER A 121 33.07 -51.65 6.98
N PHE A 122 34.26 -51.20 6.56
CA PHE A 122 34.40 -49.94 5.79
C PHE A 122 33.95 -50.10 4.34
N GLU A 123 34.33 -51.19 3.67
CA GLU A 123 33.89 -51.47 2.28
C GLU A 123 32.36 -51.57 2.16
N GLU A 124 31.68 -52.15 3.15
CA GLU A 124 30.21 -52.22 3.22
C GLU A 124 29.55 -50.85 3.43
N LYS A 125 30.10 -50.01 4.33
CA LYS A 125 29.61 -48.64 4.58
C LYS A 125 29.80 -47.72 3.37
N LEU A 126 30.90 -47.86 2.64
CA LEU A 126 31.12 -47.13 1.39
C LEU A 126 30.07 -47.52 0.34
N ARG A 127 29.74 -48.82 0.23
CA ARG A 127 28.76 -49.32 -0.72
C ARG A 127 27.34 -48.78 -0.45
N THR A 128 26.89 -48.73 0.80
CA THR A 128 25.57 -48.18 1.14
C THR A 128 25.50 -46.67 0.93
N PHE A 129 26.58 -45.94 1.26
CA PHE A 129 26.68 -44.51 0.96
C PHE A 129 26.59 -44.22 -0.55
N SER A 130 27.32 -44.97 -1.38
CA SER A 130 27.26 -44.83 -2.85
C SER A 130 25.88 -45.08 -3.44
N GLN A 131 25.09 -45.99 -2.85
CA GLN A 131 23.71 -46.27 -3.27
C GLN A 131 22.77 -45.11 -2.92
N ALA A 132 22.89 -44.53 -1.72
CA ALA A 132 22.09 -43.39 -1.31
C ALA A 132 22.38 -42.13 -2.16
N GLN A 133 23.66 -41.88 -2.49
CA GLN A 133 24.04 -40.78 -3.39
C GLN A 133 23.38 -40.93 -4.77
N ALA A 134 23.43 -42.13 -5.36
CA ALA A 134 22.86 -42.37 -6.69
C ALA A 134 21.34 -42.16 -6.74
N GLN A 135 20.62 -42.49 -5.67
CA GLN A 135 19.18 -42.25 -5.55
C GLN A 135 18.86 -40.74 -5.48
N PHE A 136 19.54 -40.01 -4.59
CA PHE A 136 19.36 -38.56 -4.46
C PHE A 136 19.70 -37.80 -5.76
N GLU A 137 20.75 -38.21 -6.47
CA GLU A 137 21.07 -37.66 -7.78
C GLU A 137 20.01 -37.94 -8.85
N GLN A 138 19.29 -39.06 -8.78
CA GLN A 138 18.21 -39.38 -9.71
C GLN A 138 16.96 -38.53 -9.42
N GLU A 139 16.56 -38.43 -8.16
CA GLU A 139 15.41 -37.61 -7.72
C GLU A 139 15.61 -36.13 -8.08
N LYS A 140 16.81 -35.58 -7.83
CA LYS A 140 17.19 -34.22 -8.22
C LYS A 140 17.02 -33.95 -9.72
N ARG A 141 17.31 -34.93 -10.58
CA ARG A 141 17.18 -34.77 -12.05
C ARG A 141 15.73 -34.72 -12.50
N VAL A 142 14.84 -35.50 -11.88
CA VAL A 142 13.40 -35.51 -12.22
C VAL A 142 12.75 -34.17 -11.86
N ALA A 143 12.92 -33.71 -10.62
CA ALA A 143 12.35 -32.44 -10.15
C ALA A 143 12.80 -31.23 -10.99
N LEU A 144 14.06 -31.24 -11.47
CA LEU A 144 14.58 -30.17 -12.33
C LEU A 144 13.96 -30.15 -13.74
N GLU A 145 13.55 -31.28 -14.30
CA GLU A 145 12.86 -31.29 -15.61
C GLU A 145 11.37 -30.94 -15.49
N GLU A 146 10.72 -31.32 -14.40
CA GLU A 146 9.34 -30.92 -14.11
C GLU A 146 9.21 -29.40 -13.92
N LEU A 147 10.10 -28.80 -13.13
CA LEU A 147 10.15 -27.34 -12.94
C LEU A 147 10.43 -26.59 -14.25
N LYS A 148 11.35 -27.10 -15.08
CA LYS A 148 11.59 -26.56 -16.44
C LYS A 148 10.38 -26.70 -17.36
N ALA A 149 9.52 -27.69 -17.17
CA ALA A 149 8.31 -27.88 -17.98
C ALA A 149 7.23 -26.87 -17.60
N GLN A 150 6.99 -26.68 -16.29
CA GLN A 150 6.05 -25.71 -15.74
C GLN A 150 6.41 -24.27 -16.17
N HIS A 151 7.66 -23.86 -15.97
CA HIS A 151 8.11 -22.52 -16.36
C HIS A 151 7.95 -22.21 -17.86
N ARG A 152 8.09 -23.23 -18.73
CA ARG A 152 7.84 -23.08 -20.18
C ARG A 152 6.36 -22.93 -20.55
N GLN A 153 5.43 -23.30 -19.67
CA GLN A 153 4.00 -23.05 -19.84
C GLN A 153 3.64 -21.66 -19.34
N GLU A 154 4.09 -21.28 -18.13
CA GLU A 154 3.89 -19.96 -17.52
C GLU A 154 4.29 -18.82 -18.48
N VAL A 155 5.48 -18.88 -19.06
CA VAL A 155 5.98 -17.88 -20.02
C VAL A 155 5.09 -17.76 -21.27
N GLN A 156 4.49 -18.85 -21.74
CA GLN A 156 3.56 -18.81 -22.88
C GLN A 156 2.20 -18.19 -22.50
N GLU A 157 1.76 -18.35 -21.26
CA GLU A 157 0.51 -17.76 -20.77
C GLU A 157 0.68 -16.28 -20.45
N LEU A 158 1.80 -15.86 -19.87
CA LEU A 158 2.18 -14.45 -19.68
C LEU A 158 2.22 -13.71 -21.03
N LEU A 159 2.86 -14.29 -22.06
CA LEU A 159 2.91 -13.68 -23.40
C LEU A 159 1.52 -13.51 -24.04
N ARG A 160 0.62 -14.49 -23.89
CA ARG A 160 -0.78 -14.38 -24.35
C ARG A 160 -1.56 -13.34 -23.55
N SER A 161 -1.37 -13.31 -22.23
CA SER A 161 -1.99 -12.33 -21.32
C SER A 161 -1.61 -10.91 -21.73
N HIS A 162 -0.30 -10.61 -21.85
CA HIS A 162 0.21 -9.31 -22.26
C HIS A 162 -0.32 -8.86 -23.63
N GLN A 163 -0.35 -9.76 -24.63
CA GLN A 163 -0.94 -9.47 -25.95
C GLN A 163 -2.45 -9.12 -25.85
N SER A 164 -3.22 -9.86 -25.04
CA SER A 164 -4.64 -9.59 -24.84
C SER A 164 -4.90 -8.28 -24.08
N GLN A 165 -4.09 -7.97 -23.07
CA GLN A 165 -4.20 -6.75 -22.28
C GLN A 165 -3.87 -5.50 -23.10
N ASN A 166 -2.82 -5.53 -23.93
CA ASN A 166 -2.46 -4.40 -24.78
C ASN A 166 -3.57 -4.10 -25.82
N ALA A 167 -4.19 -5.15 -26.37
CA ALA A 167 -5.36 -5.03 -27.26
C ALA A 167 -6.64 -4.54 -26.54
N ASN A 168 -6.76 -4.71 -25.22
CA ASN A 168 -7.84 -4.15 -24.42
C ASN A 168 -7.56 -2.69 -24.04
N TYR A 169 -6.34 -2.36 -23.61
CA TYR A 169 -5.92 -1.01 -23.26
C TYR A 169 -6.12 -0.02 -24.43
N SER A 170 -5.78 -0.42 -25.65
CA SER A 170 -6.04 0.37 -26.87
C SER A 170 -7.54 0.65 -27.09
N LYS A 171 -8.42 -0.32 -26.81
CA LYS A 171 -9.88 -0.13 -26.91
C LYS A 171 -10.43 0.72 -25.78
N ASP A 172 -9.89 0.60 -24.58
CA ASP A 172 -10.35 1.37 -23.42
C ASP A 172 -9.90 2.84 -23.52
N GLN A 173 -8.72 3.09 -24.12
CA GLN A 173 -8.28 4.43 -24.53
C GLN A 173 -9.23 5.04 -25.60
N GLU A 174 -9.67 4.24 -26.58
CA GLU A 174 -10.64 4.69 -27.59
C GLU A 174 -12.02 4.99 -26.96
N LYS A 175 -12.53 4.12 -26.08
CA LYS A 175 -13.78 4.35 -25.32
C LYS A 175 -13.69 5.62 -24.47
N LEU A 176 -12.57 5.87 -23.79
CA LEU A 176 -12.38 7.08 -22.98
C LEU A 176 -12.41 8.34 -23.85
N GLY A 177 -11.79 8.30 -25.03
CA GLY A 177 -11.91 9.37 -26.03
C GLY A 177 -13.34 9.59 -26.52
N GLN A 178 -14.11 8.52 -26.74
CA GLN A 178 -15.53 8.60 -27.10
C GLN A 178 -16.40 9.15 -25.96
N LEU A 179 -16.13 8.78 -24.71
CA LEU A 179 -16.84 9.28 -23.53
C LEU A 179 -16.59 10.77 -23.30
N HIS A 180 -15.34 11.23 -23.30
CA HIS A 180 -15.02 12.67 -23.21
C HIS A 180 -15.65 13.47 -24.34
N LYS A 181 -15.71 12.91 -25.55
CA LYS A 181 -16.39 13.55 -26.70
C LYS A 181 -17.90 13.67 -26.46
N ALA A 182 -18.57 12.62 -25.99
CA ALA A 182 -19.99 12.63 -25.67
C ALA A 182 -20.33 13.57 -24.49
N GLU A 183 -19.45 13.67 -23.49
CA GLU A 183 -19.60 14.62 -22.39
C GLU A 183 -19.47 16.08 -22.85
N VAL A 184 -18.49 16.39 -23.71
CA VAL A 184 -18.35 17.72 -24.34
C VAL A 184 -19.55 18.05 -25.23
N GLU A 185 -20.09 17.08 -25.98
CA GLU A 185 -21.29 17.25 -26.80
C GLU A 185 -22.52 17.54 -25.93
N SER A 186 -22.75 16.76 -24.86
CA SER A 186 -23.83 16.96 -23.88
C SER A 186 -23.74 18.31 -23.14
N LEU A 187 -22.54 18.72 -22.71
CA LEU A 187 -22.32 20.04 -22.11
C LEU A 187 -22.58 21.18 -23.10
N THR A 188 -22.29 20.98 -24.39
CA THR A 188 -22.58 21.94 -25.46
C THR A 188 -24.09 22.05 -25.70
N GLU A 189 -24.80 20.93 -25.79
CA GLU A 189 -26.26 20.91 -25.88
C GLU A 189 -26.90 21.62 -24.68
N ARG A 190 -26.44 21.34 -23.46
CA ARG A 190 -26.95 21.98 -22.24
C ARG A 190 -26.71 23.49 -22.21
N VAL A 191 -25.61 23.98 -22.80
CA VAL A 191 -25.35 25.41 -22.99
C VAL A 191 -26.31 26.03 -24.01
N GLU A 192 -26.66 25.33 -25.08
CA GLU A 192 -27.67 25.81 -26.04
C GLU A 192 -29.11 25.77 -25.48
N GLU A 193 -29.46 24.78 -24.66
CA GLU A 193 -30.72 24.78 -23.90
C GLU A 193 -30.82 26.01 -22.99
N LEU A 194 -29.78 26.30 -22.19
CA LEU A 194 -29.76 27.46 -21.29
C LEU A 194 -29.81 28.80 -22.06
N LYS A 195 -29.25 28.87 -23.27
CA LYS A 195 -29.44 30.03 -24.18
C LYS A 195 -30.88 30.14 -24.67
N GLN A 196 -31.53 29.03 -25.02
CA GLN A 196 -32.94 29.02 -25.42
C GLN A 196 -33.88 29.40 -24.26
N ASP A 197 -33.66 28.87 -23.06
CA ASP A 197 -34.47 29.20 -21.89
C ASP A 197 -34.28 30.65 -21.44
N LYS A 198 -33.04 31.17 -21.49
CA LYS A 198 -32.79 32.61 -21.31
C LYS A 198 -33.58 33.45 -22.33
N LYS A 199 -33.63 33.03 -23.60
CA LYS A 199 -34.40 33.72 -24.64
C LYS A 199 -35.91 33.67 -24.36
N ARG A 200 -36.46 32.48 -24.09
CA ARG A 200 -37.88 32.29 -23.72
C ARG A 200 -38.28 33.16 -22.52
N LEU A 201 -37.43 33.23 -21.51
CA LEU A 201 -37.65 34.02 -20.30
C LEU A 201 -37.69 35.54 -20.60
N VAL A 202 -36.82 36.03 -21.49
CA VAL A 202 -36.87 37.42 -21.97
C VAL A 202 -38.16 37.69 -22.75
N GLU A 203 -38.50 36.84 -23.72
CA GLU A 203 -39.74 36.95 -24.51
C GLU A 203 -41.00 36.91 -23.60
N GLU A 204 -40.98 36.11 -22.54
CA GLU A 204 -42.03 36.08 -21.51
C GLU A 204 -42.11 37.39 -20.70
N TYR A 205 -40.99 37.96 -20.27
CA TYR A 205 -40.99 39.23 -19.53
C TYR A 205 -41.40 40.40 -20.41
N GLU A 206 -40.98 40.45 -21.68
CA GLU A 206 -41.44 41.42 -22.68
C GLU A 206 -42.95 41.28 -22.93
N ALA A 207 -43.46 40.05 -23.04
CA ALA A 207 -44.90 39.80 -23.17
C ALA A 207 -45.71 40.18 -21.90
N LYS A 208 -45.15 39.97 -20.70
CA LYS A 208 -45.75 40.40 -19.42
C LYS A 208 -45.79 41.93 -19.33
N LEU A 209 -44.69 42.60 -19.69
CA LEU A 209 -44.60 44.07 -19.74
C LEU A 209 -45.59 44.66 -20.75
N SER A 210 -45.66 44.10 -21.96
CA SER A 210 -46.60 44.53 -23.02
C SER A 210 -48.06 44.37 -22.59
N LYS A 211 -48.40 43.27 -21.88
CA LYS A 211 -49.74 43.05 -21.30
C LYS A 211 -50.06 44.09 -20.22
N ALA A 212 -49.11 44.45 -19.37
CA ALA A 212 -49.29 45.47 -18.34
C ALA A 212 -49.48 46.87 -18.94
N GLN A 213 -48.67 47.24 -19.94
CA GLN A 213 -48.84 48.50 -20.70
C GLN A 213 -50.24 48.58 -21.32
N ALA A 214 -50.65 47.55 -22.07
CA ALA A 214 -51.98 47.48 -22.68
C ALA A 214 -53.13 47.37 -21.65
N PHE A 215 -52.87 47.00 -20.39
CA PHE A 215 -53.86 47.10 -19.31
C PHE A 215 -54.04 48.56 -18.87
N TYR A 216 -52.95 49.26 -18.56
CA TYR A 216 -52.99 50.68 -18.16
C TYR A 216 -53.53 51.59 -19.27
N GLU A 217 -53.29 51.29 -20.55
CA GLU A 217 -53.90 52.00 -21.67
C GLU A 217 -55.43 51.83 -21.70
N ARG A 218 -55.94 50.61 -21.45
CA ARG A 218 -57.38 50.32 -21.39
C ARG A 218 -58.05 50.96 -20.18
N GLU A 219 -57.41 50.94 -19.00
CA GLU A 219 -57.84 51.70 -17.82
C GLU A 219 -57.95 53.20 -18.14
N LEU A 220 -56.93 53.78 -18.79
CA LEU A 220 -56.91 55.18 -19.18
C LEU A 220 -58.00 55.51 -20.21
N GLU A 221 -58.28 54.60 -21.16
CA GLU A 221 -59.43 54.74 -22.06
C GLU A 221 -60.78 54.61 -21.35
N ALA A 222 -60.92 53.68 -20.41
CA ALA A 222 -62.14 53.50 -19.64
C ALA A 222 -62.45 54.75 -18.81
N MET A 223 -61.43 55.33 -18.16
CA MET A 223 -61.54 56.61 -17.44
C MET A 223 -61.90 57.79 -18.36
N LYS A 224 -61.35 57.85 -19.59
CA LYS A 224 -61.78 58.83 -20.59
C LYS A 224 -63.25 58.62 -21.01
N ARG A 225 -63.70 57.38 -21.18
CA ARG A 225 -65.09 57.04 -21.54
C ARG A 225 -66.07 57.38 -20.41
N THR A 226 -65.73 57.12 -19.14
CA THR A 226 -66.59 57.52 -18.01
C THR A 226 -66.59 59.03 -17.77
N GLN A 227 -65.47 59.74 -18.01
CA GLN A 227 -65.44 61.20 -18.01
C GLN A 227 -66.32 61.80 -19.12
N GLN A 228 -66.30 61.22 -20.33
CA GLN A 228 -67.19 61.63 -21.42
C GLN A 228 -68.66 61.37 -21.07
N LEU A 229 -68.99 60.16 -20.60
CA LEU A 229 -70.37 59.77 -20.28
C LEU A 229 -70.94 60.58 -19.10
N THR A 230 -70.12 60.98 -18.12
CA THR A 230 -70.56 61.89 -17.04
C THR A 230 -70.78 63.32 -17.55
N ALA A 231 -69.99 63.80 -18.51
CA ALA A 231 -70.24 65.08 -19.18
C ALA A 231 -71.54 65.05 -20.01
N ASP A 232 -71.78 63.98 -20.77
CA ASP A 232 -73.01 63.81 -21.57
C ASP A 232 -74.27 63.65 -20.68
N ASN A 233 -74.17 62.93 -19.56
CA ASN A 233 -75.23 62.86 -18.56
C ASN A 233 -75.50 64.22 -17.92
N LEU A 234 -74.47 65.02 -17.61
CA LEU A 234 -74.65 66.39 -17.09
C LEU A 234 -75.33 67.30 -18.12
N LEU A 235 -75.05 67.12 -19.41
CA LEU A 235 -75.76 67.82 -20.49
C LEU A 235 -77.21 67.34 -20.64
N ALA A 236 -77.50 66.06 -20.42
CA ALA A 236 -78.87 65.53 -20.39
C ALA A 236 -79.68 66.10 -19.20
N TRP A 237 -79.10 66.09 -17.99
CA TRP A 237 -79.73 66.70 -16.80
C TRP A 237 -80.02 68.20 -16.98
N LYS A 238 -79.14 68.95 -17.64
CA LYS A 238 -79.40 70.37 -17.95
C LYS A 238 -80.53 70.59 -18.97
N ARG A 239 -80.86 69.59 -19.80
CA ARG A 239 -82.05 69.63 -20.69
C ARG A 239 -83.32 69.36 -19.90
N THR A 240 -83.35 68.30 -19.09
CA THR A 240 -84.54 67.95 -18.28
C THR A 240 -84.84 69.00 -17.20
N GLU A 241 -83.81 69.62 -16.59
CA GLU A 241 -83.95 70.78 -15.71
C GLU A 241 -84.62 71.98 -16.44
N ALA A 242 -84.25 72.23 -17.70
CA ALA A 242 -84.83 73.29 -18.52
C ALA A 242 -86.24 72.96 -19.03
N GLU A 243 -86.57 71.69 -19.20
CA GLU A 243 -87.92 71.20 -19.55
C GLU A 243 -88.86 71.31 -18.34
N LEU A 244 -88.46 70.78 -17.18
CA LEU A 244 -89.20 70.93 -15.92
C LEU A 244 -89.44 72.41 -15.56
N ARG A 245 -88.48 73.31 -15.79
CA ARG A 245 -88.69 74.77 -15.62
C ARG A 245 -89.80 75.33 -16.50
N ARG A 246 -89.96 74.86 -17.75
CA ARG A 246 -91.07 75.25 -18.63
C ARG A 246 -92.40 74.63 -18.18
N GLU A 247 -92.38 73.38 -17.73
CA GLU A 247 -93.56 72.72 -17.18
C GLU A 247 -94.07 73.44 -15.93
N PHE A 248 -93.21 73.76 -14.96
CA PHE A 248 -93.58 74.57 -13.81
C PHE A 248 -94.13 75.95 -14.20
N GLN A 249 -93.55 76.64 -15.18
CA GLN A 249 -94.09 77.93 -15.67
C GLN A 249 -95.47 77.79 -16.31
N THR A 250 -95.75 76.71 -17.04
CA THR A 250 -97.08 76.45 -17.63
C THR A 250 -98.11 76.02 -16.59
N GLN A 251 -97.71 75.24 -15.57
CA GLN A 251 -98.55 74.89 -14.42
C GLN A 251 -98.86 76.14 -13.57
N GLU A 252 -97.88 77.00 -13.30
CA GLU A 252 -98.08 78.25 -12.58
C GLU A 252 -99.04 79.18 -13.34
N ALA A 253 -98.85 79.35 -14.66
CA ALA A 253 -99.77 80.13 -15.49
C ALA A 253 -101.20 79.55 -15.48
N ALA A 254 -101.35 78.22 -15.44
CA ALA A 254 -102.66 77.57 -15.29
C ALA A 254 -103.29 77.83 -13.91
N LEU A 255 -102.50 77.77 -12.83
CA LEU A 255 -102.96 78.07 -11.47
C LEU A 255 -103.30 79.55 -11.25
N GLN A 256 -102.51 80.47 -11.82
CA GLN A 256 -102.85 81.89 -11.84
C GLN A 256 -104.18 82.13 -12.59
N LYS A 257 -104.45 81.39 -13.66
CA LYS A 257 -105.71 81.44 -14.43
C LYS A 257 -106.90 80.84 -13.67
N THR A 258 -106.73 79.77 -12.90
CA THR A 258 -107.81 79.23 -12.05
C THR A 258 -108.07 80.12 -10.82
N LEU A 259 -107.03 80.67 -10.20
CA LEU A 259 -107.18 81.70 -9.16
C LEU A 259 -107.90 82.95 -9.71
N GLY A 260 -107.65 83.33 -10.97
CA GLY A 260 -108.40 84.38 -11.66
C GLY A 260 -109.90 84.06 -11.76
N LYS A 261 -110.27 82.83 -12.15
CA LYS A 261 -111.68 82.37 -12.16
C LYS A 261 -112.30 82.39 -10.76
N LEU A 262 -111.63 81.79 -9.77
CA LEU A 262 -112.12 81.71 -8.39
C LEU A 262 -112.31 83.11 -7.76
N ARG A 263 -111.45 84.08 -8.08
CA ARG A 263 -111.64 85.49 -7.68
C ARG A 263 -112.88 86.12 -8.34
N ALA A 264 -113.14 85.81 -9.61
CA ALA A 264 -114.35 86.29 -10.30
C ALA A 264 -115.63 85.62 -9.77
N GLU A 265 -115.59 84.33 -9.44
CA GLU A 265 -116.70 83.62 -8.80
C GLU A 265 -116.96 84.12 -7.37
N LEU A 266 -115.89 84.38 -6.60
CA LEU A 266 -116.00 84.98 -5.27
C LEU A 266 -116.63 86.39 -5.35
N ALA A 267 -116.19 87.23 -6.31
CA ALA A 267 -116.79 88.54 -6.56
C ALA A 267 -118.28 88.42 -6.88
N ARG A 268 -118.64 87.53 -7.81
CA ARG A 268 -120.03 87.24 -8.21
C ARG A 268 -120.90 86.80 -7.03
N VAL A 269 -120.38 85.94 -6.14
CA VAL A 269 -121.07 85.50 -4.93
C VAL A 269 -121.18 86.63 -3.89
N THR A 270 -120.18 87.51 -3.77
CA THR A 270 -120.30 88.69 -2.91
C THR A 270 -121.30 89.72 -3.45
N ASP A 271 -121.43 89.87 -4.76
CA ASP A 271 -122.45 90.71 -5.39
C ASP A 271 -123.86 90.11 -5.24
N GLU A 272 -124.04 88.79 -5.41
CA GLU A 272 -125.31 88.12 -5.08
C GLU A 272 -125.68 88.27 -3.59
N ALA A 273 -124.71 88.11 -2.69
CA ALA A 273 -124.91 88.32 -1.26
C ALA A 273 -125.19 89.79 -0.91
N ARG A 274 -124.67 90.75 -1.69
CA ARG A 274 -124.99 92.16 -1.58
C ARG A 274 -126.40 92.46 -2.09
N GLU A 275 -126.77 91.96 -3.26
CA GLU A 275 -128.09 92.16 -3.86
C GLU A 275 -129.20 91.59 -2.96
N ASN A 276 -128.96 90.43 -2.34
CA ASN A 276 -129.87 89.85 -1.34
C ASN A 276 -129.97 90.68 -0.05
N ARG A 277 -128.88 91.30 0.43
CA ARG A 277 -128.95 92.28 1.53
C ARG A 277 -129.70 93.55 1.13
N GLU A 278 -129.50 94.06 -0.08
CA GLU A 278 -130.22 95.22 -0.58
C GLU A 278 -131.72 94.93 -0.78
N LYS A 279 -132.10 93.73 -1.23
CA LYS A 279 -133.50 93.25 -1.27
C LYS A 279 -134.11 93.21 0.14
N SER A 280 -133.38 92.67 1.11
CA SER A 280 -133.81 92.61 2.51
C SER A 280 -133.99 94.02 3.13
N HIS A 281 -133.02 94.92 2.94
CA HIS A 281 -133.14 96.31 3.41
C HIS A 281 -134.24 97.11 2.68
N LYS A 282 -134.53 96.84 1.39
CA LYS A 282 -135.65 97.45 0.68
C LYS A 282 -137.00 97.02 1.28
N LEU A 283 -137.17 95.73 1.61
CA LEU A 283 -138.34 95.24 2.34
C LEU A 283 -138.46 95.89 3.73
N GLN A 284 -137.36 95.95 4.48
CA GLN A 284 -137.31 96.55 5.82
C GLN A 284 -137.61 98.07 5.81
N ALA A 285 -137.16 98.80 4.78
CA ALA A 285 -137.46 100.22 4.59
C ALA A 285 -138.90 100.46 4.13
N SER A 286 -139.46 99.59 3.29
CA SER A 286 -140.87 99.70 2.89
C SER A 286 -141.85 99.46 4.05
N LEU A 287 -141.46 98.64 5.04
CA LEU A 287 -142.24 98.41 6.25
C LEU A 287 -142.25 99.67 7.15
N ALA A 288 -141.08 100.27 7.39
CA ALA A 288 -140.91 101.43 8.28
C ALA A 288 -141.53 102.74 7.74
N ALA A 289 -141.82 102.83 6.44
CA ALA A 289 -142.38 104.04 5.83
C ALA A 289 -143.92 104.06 5.75
N ALA A 290 -144.60 102.94 6.01
CA ALA A 290 -146.04 102.80 5.79
C ALA A 290 -146.92 103.14 7.01
N GLU A 291 -146.38 103.14 8.22
CA GLU A 291 -147.16 103.25 9.48
C GLU A 291 -147.51 104.69 9.90
N SER A 292 -147.18 105.72 9.10
CA SER A 292 -147.36 107.13 9.50
C SER A 292 -147.80 108.07 8.37
N ASN A 293 -149.01 107.88 7.82
CA ASN A 293 -150.09 108.90 7.85
C ASN A 293 -151.34 108.57 6.98
N ILE A 294 -152.47 108.33 7.67
CA ILE A 294 -153.77 109.04 7.49
C ILE A 294 -154.69 108.74 6.25
N LYS A 295 -155.92 108.30 6.59
CA LYS A 295 -157.25 108.41 5.91
C LYS A 295 -157.50 107.57 4.64
N VAL A 296 -158.53 106.71 4.50
CA VAL A 296 -159.96 106.65 4.93
C VAL A 296 -160.91 106.84 3.73
N LYS A 297 -161.89 105.91 3.61
CA LYS A 297 -162.89 105.70 2.52
C LYS A 297 -162.33 105.03 1.25
N GLY A 298 -163.06 104.12 0.60
CA GLY A 298 -164.31 103.45 1.03
C GLY A 298 -165.21 102.99 -0.13
N GLY A 299 -165.72 101.75 -0.03
CA GLY A 299 -166.57 101.12 -1.06
C GLY A 299 -165.78 100.33 -2.12
N LEU A 300 -166.29 99.24 -2.70
CA LEU A 300 -167.58 98.55 -2.49
C LEU A 300 -167.44 97.03 -2.74
N GLU A 301 -168.49 96.30 -2.37
CA GLU A 301 -168.83 94.87 -2.58
C GLU A 301 -168.30 94.21 -3.88
N CYS A 302 -168.02 92.90 -3.94
CA CYS A 302 -168.89 91.73 -3.64
C CYS A 302 -168.04 90.50 -3.21
N LEU A 303 -168.53 89.44 -2.52
CA LEU A 303 -169.87 89.07 -2.04
C LEU A 303 -169.78 88.09 -0.82
N HIS A 304 -170.95 87.76 -0.24
CA HIS A 304 -171.29 86.74 0.78
C HIS A 304 -170.61 85.35 0.64
N LYS A 305 -170.61 84.41 1.61
CA LYS A 305 -170.93 84.24 3.08
C LYS A 305 -170.38 82.83 3.46
N GLU A 306 -170.40 82.25 4.68
CA GLU A 306 -171.06 82.40 6.00
C GLU A 306 -169.98 81.98 7.05
N ALA A 307 -169.77 82.67 8.19
CA ALA A 307 -170.52 82.63 9.47
C ALA A 307 -170.21 81.37 10.35
N GLU A 308 -170.04 81.44 11.68
CA GLU A 308 -170.01 82.57 12.64
C GLU A 308 -169.48 82.09 14.03
N CYS A 309 -168.73 82.94 14.76
CA CYS A 309 -168.82 83.24 16.22
C CYS A 309 -168.88 82.06 17.27
N GLU A 310 -169.07 82.19 18.59
CA GLU A 310 -168.65 83.11 19.69
C GLU A 310 -168.70 82.30 21.03
N LEU A 311 -168.26 82.73 22.23
CA LEU A 311 -167.70 84.01 22.73
C LEU A 311 -166.68 83.73 23.87
N GLU A 312 -165.93 84.77 24.24
CA GLU A 312 -165.14 84.96 25.46
C GLU A 312 -166.03 85.19 26.71
N ALA A 313 -165.74 84.55 27.86
CA ALA A 313 -166.46 84.82 29.12
C ALA A 313 -165.71 84.51 30.43
N ALA A 314 -165.63 85.53 31.31
CA ALA A 314 -165.47 85.50 32.77
C ALA A 314 -164.26 84.76 33.41
N ARG A 315 -163.33 85.56 33.96
CA ARG A 315 -162.12 85.12 34.69
C ARG A 315 -162.26 85.16 36.23
N ASP A 316 -163.37 85.70 36.73
CA ASP A 316 -163.48 86.24 38.10
C ASP A 316 -164.06 85.26 39.13
N ARG A 317 -163.45 84.09 39.27
CA ARG A 317 -163.59 83.24 40.48
C ARG A 317 -162.26 82.82 41.08
N VAL A 318 -161.33 83.77 41.18
CA VAL A 318 -160.20 83.75 42.14
C VAL A 318 -160.73 84.01 43.56
N GLN A 319 -161.74 83.25 43.97
CA GLN A 319 -162.41 83.42 45.26
C GLN A 319 -162.93 82.09 45.82
N GLN A 320 -162.00 81.15 46.00
CA GLN A 320 -161.83 80.42 47.28
C GLN A 320 -160.57 79.54 47.25
N GLN A 321 -159.39 80.14 47.46
CA GLN A 321 -158.23 79.44 48.04
C GLN A 321 -158.47 79.15 49.53
N ALA A 322 -159.59 78.49 49.84
CA ALA A 322 -160.12 78.30 51.20
C ALA A 322 -160.64 76.87 51.46
N THR A 323 -160.73 76.03 50.42
CA THR A 323 -161.22 74.64 50.50
C THR A 323 -160.13 73.58 50.29
N GLU A 324 -158.87 73.96 50.09
CA GLU A 324 -157.72 73.02 50.07
C GLU A 324 -157.52 72.23 51.38
N ILE A 325 -158.18 72.66 52.47
CA ILE A 325 -158.17 71.98 53.77
C ILE A 325 -159.30 70.91 53.89
N LEU A 326 -160.31 70.93 53.01
CA LEU A 326 -161.49 70.07 53.08
C LEU A 326 -161.80 69.32 51.76
N LEU A 327 -160.95 68.35 51.40
CA LEU A 327 -161.34 66.93 51.45
C LEU A 327 -160.17 65.97 51.14
N LYS A 328 -159.32 65.67 52.14
CA LYS A 328 -158.47 64.45 52.12
C LYS A 328 -159.29 63.17 52.41
N ALA A 329 -160.47 63.04 51.79
CA ALA A 329 -161.45 62.00 52.13
C ALA A 329 -162.20 61.38 50.92
N SER A 330 -162.16 61.97 49.73
CA SER A 330 -162.74 61.35 48.52
C SER A 330 -161.89 60.20 47.95
N GLN A 331 -160.63 60.07 48.40
CA GLN A 331 -159.69 59.00 48.02
C GLN A 331 -160.17 57.57 48.38
N ILE A 332 -161.26 57.45 49.15
CA ILE A 332 -161.90 56.17 49.49
C ILE A 332 -162.76 55.63 48.32
N GLY A 333 -163.35 56.50 47.50
CA GLY A 333 -164.26 56.08 46.42
C GLY A 333 -163.58 55.35 45.25
N SER A 334 -162.32 55.67 44.96
CA SER A 334 -161.56 55.08 43.84
C SER A 334 -161.11 53.63 44.09
N LEU A 335 -160.99 53.20 45.35
CA LEU A 335 -160.48 51.86 45.69
C LEU A 335 -161.50 50.74 45.42
N GLN A 336 -162.79 51.04 45.47
CA GLN A 336 -163.85 50.05 45.29
C GLN A 336 -164.01 49.59 43.83
N ALA A 337 -163.62 50.43 42.86
CA ALA A 337 -163.61 50.07 41.44
C ALA A 337 -162.48 49.08 41.09
N THR A 338 -161.29 49.27 41.67
CA THR A 338 -160.11 48.42 41.40
C THR A 338 -160.22 47.01 41.99
N GLN A 339 -161.00 46.82 43.06
CA GLN A 339 -161.18 45.51 43.68
C GLN A 339 -161.93 44.53 42.74
N MET A 340 -163.03 44.97 42.13
CA MET A 340 -163.86 44.12 41.26
C MET A 340 -163.11 43.60 40.03
N THR A 341 -162.12 44.35 39.52
CA THR A 341 -161.26 43.89 38.42
C THR A 341 -160.22 42.84 38.84
N GLN A 342 -159.83 42.79 40.11
CA GLN A 342 -158.81 41.84 40.59
C GLN A 342 -159.41 40.45 40.93
N GLU A 343 -160.67 40.40 41.36
CA GLU A 343 -161.41 39.16 41.64
C GLU A 343 -161.79 38.35 40.39
N ALA A 344 -161.55 38.88 39.18
CA ALA A 344 -161.62 38.13 37.93
C ALA A 344 -160.31 37.35 37.67
N ALA A 345 -159.19 38.07 37.55
CA ALA A 345 -157.89 37.51 37.16
C ALA A 345 -157.37 36.40 38.10
N ILE A 346 -157.73 36.43 39.38
CA ILE A 346 -157.34 35.39 40.36
C ILE A 346 -157.90 34.01 39.96
N ARG A 347 -159.12 33.93 39.40
CA ARG A 347 -159.75 32.65 39.04
C ARG A 347 -159.07 31.97 37.84
N ASP A 348 -158.61 32.75 36.87
CA ASP A 348 -157.89 32.21 35.71
C ASP A 348 -156.52 31.65 36.14
N LEU A 349 -155.80 32.36 37.01
CA LEU A 349 -154.51 31.93 37.57
C LEU A 349 -154.60 30.65 38.41
N GLU A 350 -155.70 30.43 39.14
CA GLU A 350 -155.89 29.17 39.87
C GLU A 350 -156.11 27.97 38.94
N SER A 351 -156.61 28.18 37.71
CA SER A 351 -156.76 27.13 36.70
C SER A 351 -155.41 26.70 36.08
N GLU A 352 -154.48 27.65 35.88
CA GLU A 352 -153.13 27.31 35.42
C GLU A 352 -152.30 26.61 36.50
N ARG A 353 -152.51 26.97 37.77
CA ARG A 353 -151.83 26.37 38.92
C ARG A 353 -152.09 24.86 39.04
N SER A 354 -153.29 24.36 38.69
CA SER A 354 -153.54 22.90 38.67
C SER A 354 -152.84 22.23 37.49
N ARG A 355 -152.94 22.80 36.28
CA ARG A 355 -152.30 22.29 35.05
C ARG A 355 -150.78 22.15 35.17
N LEU A 356 -150.11 23.05 35.89
CA LEU A 356 -148.67 22.95 36.16
C LEU A 356 -148.33 21.84 37.17
N LYS A 357 -149.21 21.54 38.13
CA LYS A 357 -148.98 20.52 39.15
C LYS A 357 -148.92 19.11 38.56
N ASP A 358 -149.81 18.81 37.60
CA ASP A 358 -149.83 17.54 36.84
C ASP A 358 -148.69 17.42 35.80
N LYS A 359 -147.84 18.44 35.68
CA LYS A 359 -146.61 18.42 34.88
C LYS A 359 -145.37 18.15 35.73
N VAL A 360 -145.35 18.60 36.99
CA VAL A 360 -144.25 18.32 37.93
C VAL A 360 -144.16 16.84 38.26
N LEU A 361 -145.28 16.19 38.62
CA LEU A 361 -145.32 14.77 38.98
C LEU A 361 -144.70 13.84 37.91
N ARG A 362 -144.91 14.13 36.63
CA ARG A 362 -144.32 13.34 35.52
C ARG A 362 -142.81 13.55 35.36
N LEU A 363 -142.31 14.76 35.65
CA LEU A 363 -140.87 15.04 35.64
C LEU A 363 -140.16 14.39 36.84
N GLU A 364 -140.85 14.22 37.97
CA GLU A 364 -140.35 13.49 39.14
C GLU A 364 -140.23 11.97 38.84
N GLU A 365 -141.23 11.38 38.16
CA GLU A 365 -141.17 9.99 37.67
C GLU A 365 -140.04 9.78 36.63
N GLU A 366 -139.89 10.69 35.66
CA GLU A 366 -138.80 10.63 34.67
C GLU A 366 -137.40 10.77 35.32
N SER A 367 -137.27 11.60 36.36
CA SER A 367 -136.02 11.77 37.12
C SER A 367 -135.58 10.46 37.81
N GLY A 368 -136.51 9.75 38.47
CA GLY A 368 -136.22 8.44 39.08
C GLY A 368 -135.77 7.38 38.07
N ALA A 369 -136.35 7.41 36.86
CA ALA A 369 -135.95 6.52 35.75
C ALA A 369 -134.59 6.87 35.12
N LEU A 370 -134.08 8.09 35.33
CA LEU A 370 -132.73 8.50 34.91
C LEU A 370 -131.68 8.17 35.98
N GLN A 371 -131.98 8.37 37.26
CA GLN A 371 -131.04 8.10 38.35
C GLN A 371 -130.70 6.60 38.47
N THR A 372 -131.70 5.72 38.30
CA THR A 372 -131.49 4.26 38.24
C THR A 372 -130.64 3.83 37.03
N LYS A 373 -130.82 4.45 35.86
CA LYS A 373 -129.93 4.22 34.70
C LYS A 373 -128.49 4.61 35.00
N SER A 374 -128.27 5.78 35.61
CA SER A 374 -126.93 6.29 35.95
C SER A 374 -126.12 5.29 36.79
N GLN A 375 -126.74 4.72 37.83
CA GLN A 375 -126.09 3.72 38.70
C GLN A 375 -125.65 2.47 37.93
N THR A 376 -126.50 1.94 37.03
CA THR A 376 -126.16 0.76 36.19
C THR A 376 -125.08 1.02 35.12
N VAL A 377 -124.72 2.29 34.89
CA VAL A 377 -123.60 2.71 34.02
C VAL A 377 -122.32 2.82 34.84
N GLU A 378 -122.36 3.43 36.04
CA GLU A 378 -121.22 3.44 36.95
C GLU A 378 -120.71 2.03 37.32
N GLU A 379 -121.61 1.09 37.58
CA GLU A 379 -121.23 -0.29 37.91
C GLU A 379 -120.53 -1.00 36.75
N ARG A 380 -121.00 -0.77 35.50
CA ARG A 380 -120.31 -1.25 34.29
C ARG A 380 -118.94 -0.59 34.13
N HIS A 381 -118.84 0.72 34.30
CA HIS A 381 -117.57 1.43 34.19
C HIS A 381 -116.56 0.94 35.23
N LYS A 382 -116.97 0.69 36.48
CA LYS A 382 -116.11 0.12 37.53
C LYS A 382 -115.61 -1.28 37.17
N GLN A 383 -116.47 -2.17 36.65
CA GLN A 383 -116.04 -3.50 36.17
C GLN A 383 -115.10 -3.41 34.96
N GLN A 384 -115.35 -2.47 34.05
CA GLN A 384 -114.55 -2.27 32.83
C GLN A 384 -113.16 -1.71 33.16
N ILE A 385 -113.05 -0.75 34.09
CA ILE A 385 -111.78 -0.26 34.63
C ILE A 385 -110.99 -1.42 35.26
N HIS A 386 -111.62 -2.23 36.12
CA HIS A 386 -110.93 -3.37 36.75
C HIS A 386 -110.47 -4.45 35.77
N SER A 387 -111.11 -4.55 34.60
CA SER A 387 -110.63 -5.43 33.51
C SER A 387 -109.41 -4.83 32.78
N LEU A 388 -109.41 -3.51 32.57
CA LEU A 388 -108.29 -2.79 31.95
C LEU A 388 -107.07 -2.74 32.86
N GLU A 389 -107.24 -2.53 34.17
CA GLU A 389 -106.15 -2.56 35.16
C GLU A 389 -105.40 -3.90 35.14
N LYS A 390 -106.11 -5.04 35.07
CA LYS A 390 -105.48 -6.36 34.95
C LYS A 390 -104.74 -6.56 33.63
N VAL A 391 -105.30 -6.06 32.52
CA VAL A 391 -104.62 -6.09 31.21
C VAL A 391 -103.38 -5.19 31.20
N CYS A 392 -103.43 -4.03 31.84
CA CYS A 392 -102.28 -3.13 32.00
C CYS A 392 -101.17 -3.75 32.86
N VAL A 393 -101.49 -4.41 33.97
CA VAL A 393 -100.49 -5.12 34.79
C VAL A 393 -99.83 -6.24 33.98
N TYR A 394 -100.61 -7.10 33.32
CA TYR A 394 -100.07 -8.20 32.52
C TYR A 394 -99.24 -7.71 31.33
N LEU A 395 -99.66 -6.62 30.67
CA LEU A 395 -98.87 -5.97 29.62
C LEU A 395 -97.60 -5.32 30.18
N ASN A 396 -97.59 -4.79 31.41
CA ASN A 396 -96.40 -4.20 32.01
C ASN A 396 -95.39 -5.29 32.42
N GLU A 397 -95.82 -6.37 33.05
CA GLU A 397 -94.97 -7.53 33.35
C GLU A 397 -94.42 -8.16 32.05
N SER A 398 -95.26 -8.30 31.01
CA SER A 398 -94.83 -8.79 29.69
C SER A 398 -93.87 -7.83 28.97
N LYS A 399 -93.96 -6.53 29.24
CA LYS A 399 -93.07 -5.51 28.65
C LYS A 399 -91.76 -5.39 29.41
N GLU A 400 -91.77 -5.50 30.73
CA GLU A 400 -90.56 -5.53 31.55
C GLU A 400 -89.74 -6.78 31.27
N THR A 401 -90.37 -7.96 31.21
CA THR A 401 -89.69 -9.20 30.81
C THR A 401 -89.14 -9.11 29.39
N SER A 402 -89.92 -8.65 28.41
CA SER A 402 -89.43 -8.45 27.03
C SER A 402 -88.27 -7.45 26.95
N LEU A 403 -88.32 -6.32 27.67
CA LEU A 403 -87.21 -5.35 27.75
C LEU A 403 -85.98 -5.92 28.48
N GLN A 404 -86.17 -6.86 29.39
CA GLN A 404 -85.10 -7.51 30.14
C GLN A 404 -84.40 -8.60 29.31
N GLU A 405 -85.16 -9.35 28.51
CA GLU A 405 -84.64 -10.25 27.48
C GLU A 405 -83.93 -9.48 26.35
N GLU A 406 -84.50 -8.38 25.88
CA GLU A 406 -83.90 -7.52 24.85
C GLU A 406 -82.57 -6.91 25.34
N LYS A 407 -82.53 -6.37 26.57
CA LYS A 407 -81.29 -5.91 27.21
C LYS A 407 -80.26 -7.04 27.37
N ALA A 408 -80.67 -8.22 27.84
CA ALA A 408 -79.77 -9.36 27.95
C ALA A 408 -79.22 -9.80 26.58
N SER A 409 -80.02 -9.65 25.51
CA SER A 409 -79.58 -9.92 24.14
C SER A 409 -78.54 -8.90 23.67
N TYR A 410 -78.77 -7.60 23.88
CA TYR A 410 -77.80 -6.54 23.54
C TYR A 410 -76.53 -6.59 24.40
N GLU A 411 -76.62 -6.90 25.69
CA GLU A 411 -75.44 -7.12 26.54
C GLU A 411 -74.61 -8.31 26.05
N LYS A 412 -75.28 -9.39 25.64
CA LYS A 412 -74.62 -10.56 25.04
C LYS A 412 -73.99 -10.23 23.67
N GLU A 413 -74.65 -9.45 22.83
CA GLU A 413 -74.09 -9.00 21.55
C GLU A 413 -72.91 -8.04 21.75
N MET A 414 -72.99 -7.09 22.68
CA MET A 414 -71.88 -6.20 23.01
C MET A 414 -70.70 -6.95 23.61
N ASN A 415 -70.94 -7.97 24.45
CA ASN A 415 -69.89 -8.84 24.96
C ASN A 415 -69.30 -9.74 23.85
N ASN A 416 -70.11 -10.25 22.91
CA ASN A 416 -69.62 -10.99 21.74
C ASN A 416 -68.79 -10.09 20.80
N LEU A 417 -69.18 -8.82 20.61
CA LEU A 417 -68.43 -7.84 19.83
C LEU A 417 -67.11 -7.48 20.51
N ARG A 418 -67.10 -7.26 21.83
CA ARG A 418 -65.87 -7.06 22.61
C ARG A 418 -64.95 -8.27 22.52
N ALA A 419 -65.48 -9.49 22.72
CA ALA A 419 -64.70 -10.72 22.57
C ALA A 419 -64.09 -10.85 21.17
N ARG A 420 -64.85 -10.57 20.10
CA ARG A 420 -64.32 -10.54 18.72
C ARG A 420 -63.24 -9.47 18.54
N TYR A 421 -63.42 -8.26 19.03
CA TYR A 421 -62.39 -7.23 18.95
C TYR A 421 -61.15 -7.57 19.81
N GLU A 422 -61.29 -8.28 20.92
CA GLU A 422 -60.18 -8.79 21.73
C GLU A 422 -59.46 -9.98 21.05
N GLU A 423 -60.19 -10.88 20.39
CA GLU A 423 -59.67 -11.97 19.56
C GLU A 423 -58.96 -11.43 18.30
N GLU A 424 -59.55 -10.45 17.61
CA GLU A 424 -58.95 -9.78 16.44
C GLU A 424 -57.73 -8.95 16.83
N ALA A 425 -57.79 -8.18 17.93
CA ALA A 425 -56.63 -7.48 18.47
C ALA A 425 -55.55 -8.45 18.99
N GLY A 426 -55.96 -9.61 19.52
CA GLY A 426 -55.07 -10.71 19.89
C GLY A 426 -54.36 -11.29 18.66
N HIS A 427 -55.10 -11.66 17.62
CA HIS A 427 -54.57 -12.17 16.36
C HIS A 427 -53.70 -11.14 15.63
N MET A 428 -54.04 -9.85 15.68
CA MET A 428 -53.20 -8.77 15.16
C MET A 428 -51.90 -8.62 15.96
N LYS A 429 -51.95 -8.70 17.30
CA LYS A 429 -50.74 -8.71 18.14
C LYS A 429 -49.89 -9.96 17.92
N GLU A 430 -50.51 -11.14 17.75
CA GLU A 430 -49.79 -12.38 17.46
C GLU A 430 -49.16 -12.37 16.06
N SER A 431 -49.86 -11.86 15.04
CA SER A 431 -49.30 -11.76 13.68
C SER A 431 -48.18 -10.72 13.63
N GLN A 432 -48.31 -9.59 14.32
CA GLN A 432 -47.21 -8.62 14.52
C GLN A 432 -46.03 -9.26 15.28
N ALA A 433 -46.28 -10.02 16.35
CA ALA A 433 -45.23 -10.72 17.09
C ALA A 433 -44.54 -11.82 16.25
N ARG A 434 -45.29 -12.57 15.43
CA ARG A 434 -44.76 -13.55 14.47
C ARG A 434 -43.93 -12.87 13.39
N LEU A 435 -44.39 -11.73 12.84
CA LEU A 435 -43.62 -10.95 11.86
C LEU A 435 -42.35 -10.34 12.47
N LEU A 436 -42.39 -9.88 13.73
CA LEU A 436 -41.22 -9.39 14.45
C LEU A 436 -40.23 -10.50 14.79
N ASP A 437 -40.70 -11.69 15.20
CA ASP A 437 -39.85 -12.87 15.43
C ASP A 437 -39.28 -13.42 14.11
N GLU A 438 -40.05 -13.44 13.02
CA GLU A 438 -39.52 -13.73 11.68
C GLU A 438 -38.48 -12.69 11.23
N LEU A 439 -38.71 -11.40 11.48
CA LEU A 439 -37.76 -10.34 11.15
C LEU A 439 -36.50 -10.45 12.01
N ALA A 440 -36.63 -10.77 13.30
CA ALA A 440 -35.51 -11.03 14.21
C ALA A 440 -34.75 -12.30 13.84
N LYS A 441 -35.42 -13.35 13.36
CA LYS A 441 -34.80 -14.56 12.80
C LYS A 441 -34.07 -14.26 11.49
N LYS A 442 -34.68 -13.52 10.56
CA LYS A 442 -34.05 -13.06 9.32
C LYS A 442 -32.83 -12.20 9.62
N HIS A 443 -32.94 -11.23 10.55
CA HIS A 443 -31.83 -10.37 10.97
C HIS A 443 -30.69 -11.17 11.63
N ARG A 444 -31.01 -12.08 12.54
CA ARG A 444 -30.05 -12.99 13.18
C ARG A 444 -29.33 -13.86 12.14
N LEU A 445 -30.06 -14.42 11.17
CA LEU A 445 -29.51 -15.26 10.11
C LEU A 445 -28.67 -14.43 9.12
N THR A 446 -29.02 -13.16 8.87
CA THR A 446 -28.13 -12.24 8.14
C THR A 446 -26.88 -11.86 8.94
N LEU A 447 -26.96 -11.73 10.27
CA LEU A 447 -25.81 -11.51 11.15
C LEU A 447 -24.90 -12.74 11.19
N GLU A 448 -25.45 -13.94 11.36
CA GLU A 448 -24.73 -15.22 11.32
C GLU A 448 -24.06 -15.42 9.95
N ASN A 449 -24.74 -15.11 8.84
CA ASN A 449 -24.13 -15.14 7.51
C ASN A 449 -23.05 -14.06 7.33
N ALA A 450 -23.26 -12.84 7.82
CA ALA A 450 -22.28 -11.76 7.73
C ALA A 450 -21.01 -12.07 8.56
N LEU A 451 -21.18 -12.59 9.78
CA LEU A 451 -20.09 -13.06 10.63
C LEU A 451 -19.37 -14.28 10.00
N SER A 452 -20.12 -15.25 9.47
CA SER A 452 -19.55 -16.41 8.79
C SER A 452 -18.77 -16.01 7.52
N ASN A 453 -19.22 -14.99 6.79
CA ASN A 453 -18.50 -14.48 5.62
C ASN A 453 -17.29 -13.64 6.02
N ALA A 454 -17.43 -12.72 6.97
CA ALA A 454 -16.31 -11.97 7.54
C ALA A 454 -15.23 -12.90 8.15
N GLU A 455 -15.62 -14.03 8.73
CA GLU A 455 -14.69 -15.04 9.21
C GLU A 455 -14.02 -15.84 8.07
N LYS A 456 -14.74 -16.18 7.00
CA LYS A 456 -14.13 -16.76 5.79
C LYS A 456 -13.16 -15.79 5.13
N ASP A 457 -13.49 -14.51 5.06
CA ASP A 457 -12.67 -13.48 4.43
C ASP A 457 -11.46 -13.12 5.31
N LYS A 458 -11.62 -13.09 6.65
CA LYS A 458 -10.50 -13.06 7.61
C LYS A 458 -9.58 -14.27 7.44
N ASN A 459 -10.14 -15.47 7.33
CA ASN A 459 -9.35 -16.71 7.18
C ASN A 459 -8.67 -16.78 5.79
N ARG A 460 -9.28 -16.22 4.74
CA ARG A 460 -8.65 -16.01 3.43
C ARG A 460 -7.50 -15.02 3.54
N LEU A 461 -7.73 -13.83 4.09
CA LEU A 461 -6.66 -12.83 4.28
C LEU A 461 -5.49 -13.37 5.10
N LEU A 462 -5.76 -14.20 6.14
CA LEU A 462 -4.71 -14.90 6.88
C LEU A 462 -3.96 -15.91 6.00
N ALA A 463 -4.65 -16.75 5.23
CA ALA A 463 -4.02 -17.72 4.33
C ALA A 463 -3.26 -17.04 3.16
N ASP A 464 -3.77 -15.92 2.64
CA ASP A 464 -3.14 -15.12 1.58
C ASP A 464 -1.88 -14.43 2.12
N LEU A 465 -1.91 -13.92 3.36
CA LEU A 465 -0.74 -13.38 4.07
C LEU A 465 0.28 -14.48 4.39
N GLU A 466 -0.15 -15.64 4.89
CA GLU A 466 0.72 -16.80 5.11
C GLU A 466 1.39 -17.22 3.79
N GLN A 467 0.64 -17.27 2.68
CA GLN A 467 1.17 -17.58 1.36
C GLN A 467 2.08 -16.47 0.81
N GLN A 468 1.86 -15.20 1.16
CA GLN A 468 2.81 -14.11 0.85
C GLN A 468 4.10 -14.28 1.64
N PHE A 469 4.04 -14.51 2.97
CA PHE A 469 5.23 -14.79 3.79
C PHE A 469 5.96 -16.06 3.33
N GLU A 470 5.27 -17.10 2.86
CA GLU A 470 5.93 -18.27 2.27
C GLU A 470 6.62 -17.96 0.94
N ARG A 471 6.02 -17.15 0.05
CA ARG A 471 6.68 -16.66 -1.19
C ARG A 471 7.89 -15.78 -0.90
N GLU A 472 7.78 -14.85 0.03
CA GLU A 472 8.89 -13.99 0.47
C GLU A 472 10.00 -14.83 1.09
N ARG A 473 9.66 -15.78 1.98
CA ARG A 473 10.63 -16.75 2.51
C ARG A 473 11.30 -17.53 1.38
N PHE A 474 10.55 -18.02 0.40
CA PHE A 474 11.10 -18.80 -0.71
C PHE A 474 12.07 -17.97 -1.55
N THR A 475 11.70 -16.75 -1.95
CA THR A 475 12.57 -15.87 -2.74
C THR A 475 13.81 -15.41 -1.96
N LEU A 476 13.70 -15.20 -0.64
CA LEU A 476 14.86 -14.93 0.23
C LEU A 476 15.75 -16.17 0.39
N GLU A 477 15.19 -17.37 0.47
CA GLU A 477 15.93 -18.64 0.54
C GLU A 477 16.63 -18.95 -0.82
N GLU A 478 16.00 -18.61 -1.95
CA GLU A 478 16.58 -18.65 -3.29
C GLU A 478 17.72 -17.64 -3.46
N GLN A 479 17.52 -16.37 -3.08
CA GLN A 479 18.60 -15.36 -3.07
C GLN A 479 19.78 -15.81 -2.20
N LYS A 480 19.50 -16.40 -1.03
CA LYS A 480 20.49 -16.96 -0.11
C LYS A 480 21.20 -18.20 -0.65
N THR A 481 20.55 -19.04 -1.46
CA THR A 481 21.23 -20.16 -2.16
C THR A 481 22.04 -19.65 -3.35
N LEU A 482 21.54 -18.68 -4.12
CA LEU A 482 22.27 -18.04 -5.22
C LEU A 482 23.53 -17.31 -4.72
N LEU A 483 23.44 -16.55 -3.63
CA LEU A 483 24.59 -15.88 -3.00
C LEU A 483 25.61 -16.88 -2.43
N LYS A 484 25.15 -18.00 -1.85
CA LYS A 484 26.06 -19.09 -1.47
C LYS A 484 26.75 -19.70 -2.68
N GLN A 485 26.01 -19.98 -3.74
CA GLN A 485 26.56 -20.58 -4.95
C GLN A 485 27.55 -19.61 -5.63
N GLN A 486 27.27 -18.31 -5.69
CA GLN A 486 28.25 -17.31 -6.13
C GLN A 486 29.50 -17.25 -5.25
N LEU A 487 29.37 -17.41 -3.92
CA LEU A 487 30.53 -17.48 -3.02
C LEU A 487 31.34 -18.77 -3.21
N ASP A 488 30.68 -19.91 -3.48
CA ASP A 488 31.34 -21.20 -3.70
C ASP A 488 31.96 -21.29 -5.11
N ASP A 489 31.29 -20.77 -6.15
CA ASP A 489 31.86 -20.56 -7.49
C ASP A 489 33.13 -19.67 -7.41
N LEU A 490 33.07 -18.56 -6.65
CA LEU A 490 34.22 -17.67 -6.45
C LEU A 490 35.34 -18.34 -5.65
N ARG A 491 35.01 -19.23 -4.70
CA ARG A 491 36.00 -20.07 -3.98
C ARG A 491 36.65 -21.08 -4.91
N GLU A 492 35.91 -21.75 -5.78
CA GLU A 492 36.47 -22.66 -6.78
C GLU A 492 37.33 -21.91 -7.81
N GLU A 493 36.93 -20.72 -8.24
CA GLU A 493 37.73 -19.88 -9.14
C GLU A 493 39.03 -19.39 -8.46
N LEU A 494 38.98 -19.00 -7.18
CA LEU A 494 40.17 -18.64 -6.40
C LEU A 494 41.07 -19.86 -6.12
N THR A 495 40.47 -21.03 -5.85
CA THR A 495 41.22 -22.27 -5.58
C THR A 495 41.88 -22.82 -6.84
N SER A 496 41.22 -22.75 -7.99
CA SER A 496 41.82 -23.11 -9.28
C SER A 496 42.91 -22.14 -9.71
N LYS A 497 42.77 -20.83 -9.45
CA LYS A 497 43.85 -19.83 -9.62
C LYS A 497 45.04 -20.11 -8.71
N LEU A 498 44.80 -20.47 -7.44
CA LEU A 498 45.84 -20.85 -6.48
C LEU A 498 46.55 -22.15 -6.90
N ASN A 499 45.81 -23.14 -7.39
CA ASN A 499 46.37 -24.40 -7.88
C ASN A 499 47.20 -24.17 -9.15
N ALA A 500 46.72 -23.38 -10.11
CA ALA A 500 47.49 -23.01 -11.30
C ALA A 500 48.78 -22.26 -10.95
N ALA A 501 48.73 -21.33 -9.99
CA ALA A 501 49.93 -20.65 -9.48
C ALA A 501 50.90 -21.59 -8.75
N ASN A 502 50.39 -22.60 -8.03
CA ASN A 502 51.21 -23.66 -7.43
C ASN A 502 51.84 -24.57 -8.52
N GLU A 503 51.09 -24.96 -9.55
CA GLU A 503 51.61 -25.74 -10.68
C GLU A 503 52.70 -24.99 -11.47
N GLU A 504 52.52 -23.68 -11.68
CA GLU A 504 53.51 -22.79 -12.29
C GLU A 504 54.73 -22.61 -11.38
N THR A 505 54.54 -22.48 -10.06
CA THR A 505 55.63 -22.46 -9.07
C THR A 505 56.41 -23.79 -9.05
N CYS A 506 55.72 -24.94 -9.12
CA CYS A 506 56.35 -26.25 -9.21
C CYS A 506 57.12 -26.41 -10.53
N ARG A 507 56.60 -25.94 -11.67
CA ARG A 507 57.36 -25.90 -12.93
C ARG A 507 58.62 -25.07 -12.82
N LEU A 508 58.53 -23.85 -12.27
CA LEU A 508 59.69 -22.98 -12.09
C LEU A 508 60.72 -23.61 -11.14
N GLN A 509 60.30 -24.30 -10.08
CA GLN A 509 61.19 -25.10 -9.23
C GLN A 509 61.83 -26.28 -9.98
N GLU A 510 61.09 -26.95 -10.86
CA GLU A 510 61.58 -28.08 -11.67
C GLU A 510 62.54 -27.64 -12.78
N GLU A 511 62.31 -26.47 -13.37
CA GLU A 511 63.19 -25.81 -14.34
C GLU A 511 64.48 -25.31 -13.66
N VAL A 512 64.39 -24.70 -12.47
CA VAL A 512 65.55 -24.36 -11.63
C VAL A 512 66.34 -25.63 -11.27
N ARG A 513 65.67 -26.70 -10.84
CA ARG A 513 66.30 -27.99 -10.51
C ARG A 513 67.01 -28.61 -11.72
N GLN A 514 66.49 -28.44 -12.93
CA GLN A 514 67.15 -28.86 -14.17
C GLN A 514 68.35 -27.96 -14.51
N GLY A 515 68.24 -26.65 -14.28
CA GLY A 515 69.35 -25.71 -14.37
C GLY A 515 70.50 -26.06 -13.41
N GLU A 516 70.20 -26.35 -12.15
CA GLU A 516 71.16 -26.81 -11.14
C GLU A 516 71.86 -28.12 -11.56
N GLN A 517 71.12 -29.07 -12.16
CA GLN A 517 71.71 -30.31 -12.68
C GLN A 517 72.60 -30.06 -13.91
N GLY A 518 72.26 -29.09 -14.77
CA GLY A 518 73.14 -28.62 -15.85
C GLY A 518 74.41 -27.93 -15.34
N ILE A 519 74.29 -27.13 -14.28
CA ILE A 519 75.43 -26.47 -13.61
C ILE A 519 76.36 -27.52 -12.98
N GLY A 520 75.83 -28.53 -12.28
CA GLY A 520 76.64 -29.61 -11.69
C GLY A 520 77.46 -30.40 -12.72
N ALA A 521 76.96 -30.55 -13.94
CA ALA A 521 77.74 -31.15 -15.05
C ALA A 521 78.89 -30.24 -15.52
N ALA A 522 78.69 -28.93 -15.53
CA ALA A 522 79.75 -27.95 -15.81
C ALA A 522 80.78 -27.86 -14.66
N GLU A 523 80.34 -27.95 -13.40
CA GLU A 523 81.24 -27.94 -12.23
C GLU A 523 82.25 -29.08 -12.26
N GLY A 524 81.89 -30.26 -12.78
CA GLY A 524 82.83 -31.37 -12.98
C GLY A 524 83.98 -31.05 -13.95
N GLN A 525 83.72 -30.24 -14.98
CA GLN A 525 84.76 -29.77 -15.92
C GLN A 525 85.51 -28.54 -15.40
N ILE A 526 84.86 -27.71 -14.59
CA ILE A 526 85.49 -26.57 -13.92
C ILE A 526 86.43 -27.05 -12.81
N SER A 527 86.15 -28.17 -12.14
CA SER A 527 87.00 -28.74 -11.08
C SER A 527 88.40 -29.11 -11.59
N THR A 528 88.49 -29.83 -12.73
CA THR A 528 89.77 -30.22 -13.34
C THR A 528 90.53 -29.04 -13.95
N LEU A 529 89.86 -27.92 -14.24
CA LEU A 529 90.51 -26.65 -14.59
C LEU A 529 90.97 -25.85 -13.35
N LYS A 530 90.22 -25.90 -12.24
CA LYS A 530 90.62 -25.28 -10.95
C LYS A 530 91.92 -25.86 -10.41
N GLU A 531 92.09 -27.18 -10.38
CA GLU A 531 93.34 -27.82 -9.90
C GLU A 531 94.61 -27.42 -10.70
N ALA A 532 94.44 -26.93 -11.93
CA ALA A 532 95.50 -26.33 -12.75
C ALA A 532 95.63 -24.81 -12.56
N GLN A 533 94.53 -24.12 -12.24
CA GLN A 533 94.48 -22.68 -11.98
C GLN A 533 94.98 -22.31 -10.59
N ASP A 534 94.68 -23.09 -9.55
CA ASP A 534 94.99 -22.79 -8.15
C ASP A 534 96.51 -22.65 -7.92
N LYS A 535 97.30 -23.51 -8.58
CA LYS A 535 98.78 -23.46 -8.60
C LYS A 535 99.37 -22.20 -9.25
N LEU A 536 98.56 -21.43 -9.97
CA LEU A 536 98.92 -20.12 -10.55
C LEU A 536 98.21 -18.96 -9.81
N LEU A 537 97.20 -19.24 -8.99
CA LEU A 537 96.51 -18.26 -8.15
C LEU A 537 97.24 -18.01 -6.82
N GLU A 538 97.85 -19.03 -6.19
CA GLU A 538 98.59 -18.84 -4.93
C GLU A 538 99.72 -17.78 -5.06
N GLU A 539 100.50 -17.83 -6.15
CA GLU A 539 101.55 -16.84 -6.44
C GLU A 539 100.97 -15.44 -6.74
N LEU A 540 99.77 -15.37 -7.30
CA LEU A 540 99.14 -14.14 -7.76
C LEU A 540 98.37 -13.43 -6.64
N ASP A 541 97.66 -14.17 -5.79
CA ASP A 541 96.85 -13.62 -4.71
C ASP A 541 97.68 -13.12 -3.52
N ALA A 542 98.88 -13.65 -3.31
CA ALA A 542 99.87 -13.05 -2.40
C ALA A 542 100.23 -11.59 -2.75
N THR A 543 100.09 -11.19 -4.03
CA THR A 543 100.28 -9.80 -4.48
C THR A 543 98.98 -8.99 -4.46
N ARG A 544 97.84 -9.62 -4.76
CA ARG A 544 96.53 -8.96 -4.82
C ARG A 544 95.88 -8.70 -3.46
N ALA A 545 96.15 -9.52 -2.45
CA ALA A 545 95.59 -9.34 -1.10
C ALA A 545 95.81 -7.92 -0.55
N ARG A 546 97.05 -7.40 -0.71
CA ARG A 546 97.47 -6.06 -0.26
C ARG A 546 96.81 -4.89 -1.01
N LEU A 547 95.99 -5.17 -2.03
CA LEU A 547 95.29 -4.18 -2.84
C LEU A 547 93.75 -4.28 -2.73
N ARG A 548 93.21 -5.34 -2.10
CA ARG A 548 91.76 -5.54 -1.93
C ARG A 548 91.21 -4.90 -0.65
N GLU A 549 92.00 -4.90 0.43
CA GLU A 549 91.55 -4.41 1.76
C GLU A 549 91.09 -2.94 1.75
N THR A 550 91.70 -2.10 0.91
CA THR A 550 91.34 -0.68 0.76
C THR A 550 90.12 -0.43 -0.14
N SER A 551 89.69 -1.40 -0.94
CA SER A 551 88.59 -1.23 -1.90
C SER A 551 87.24 -1.70 -1.37
N ASN A 552 87.21 -2.71 -0.50
CA ASN A 552 85.98 -3.40 -0.09
C ASN A 552 85.18 -2.66 1.00
N LEU A 553 85.80 -1.72 1.73
CA LEU A 553 85.09 -0.91 2.75
C LEU A 553 84.12 0.09 2.12
N LEU A 554 84.47 0.68 0.97
CA LEU A 554 83.74 1.80 0.37
C LEU A 554 82.47 1.37 -0.40
N THR A 555 82.41 0.13 -0.89
CA THR A 555 81.26 -0.38 -1.65
C THR A 555 80.12 -0.88 -0.77
N GLY A 556 80.42 -1.48 0.39
CA GLY A 556 79.40 -2.03 1.30
C GLY A 556 78.48 -0.96 1.93
N GLU A 557 79.02 0.23 2.22
CA GLU A 557 78.25 1.34 2.80
C GLU A 557 77.24 1.95 1.81
N MET A 558 77.62 2.06 0.53
CA MET A 558 76.74 2.57 -0.52
C MET A 558 75.54 1.64 -0.79
N GLU A 559 75.76 0.31 -0.83
CA GLU A 559 74.67 -0.64 -1.02
C GLU A 559 73.70 -0.70 0.16
N THR A 560 74.21 -0.60 1.40
CA THR A 560 73.37 -0.65 2.60
C THR A 560 72.53 0.62 2.75
N GLN A 561 73.07 1.80 2.43
CA GLN A 561 72.26 3.03 2.33
C GLN A 561 71.19 2.93 1.25
N LYS A 562 71.50 2.39 0.06
CA LYS A 562 70.52 2.27 -1.04
C LYS A 562 69.32 1.40 -0.65
N ARG A 563 69.56 0.22 -0.08
CA ARG A 563 68.49 -0.67 0.42
C ARG A 563 67.65 -0.01 1.52
N GLN A 564 68.28 0.77 2.42
CA GLN A 564 67.54 1.53 3.44
C GLN A 564 66.69 2.66 2.86
N HIS A 565 67.12 3.31 1.77
CA HIS A 565 66.33 4.34 1.09
C HIS A 565 65.14 3.73 0.36
N GLU A 566 65.31 2.59 -0.34
CA GLU A 566 64.24 1.86 -1.00
C GLU A 566 63.18 1.36 0.00
N ALA A 567 63.60 0.79 1.14
CA ALA A 567 62.69 0.35 2.20
C ALA A 567 61.86 1.53 2.79
N LYS A 568 62.49 2.69 3.02
CA LYS A 568 61.77 3.91 3.48
C LYS A 568 60.81 4.45 2.42
N LEU A 569 61.13 4.29 1.14
CA LEU A 569 60.26 4.68 0.00
C LEU A 569 59.04 3.77 -0.15
N ILE A 570 59.14 2.50 0.27
CA ILE A 570 58.01 1.58 0.32
C ILE A 570 57.14 1.91 1.54
N SER A 571 57.72 1.95 2.75
CA SER A 571 56.97 2.24 3.99
C SER A 571 56.24 3.59 3.94
N THR A 572 56.85 4.65 3.40
CA THR A 572 56.16 5.95 3.27
C THR A 572 55.02 5.91 2.24
N LYS A 573 55.12 5.12 1.17
CA LYS A 573 53.99 4.90 0.23
C LYS A 573 52.87 4.07 0.85
N GLU A 574 53.21 3.09 1.68
CA GLU A 574 52.23 2.28 2.41
C GLU A 574 51.51 3.11 3.49
N GLU A 575 52.22 3.98 4.20
CA GLU A 575 51.61 4.95 5.13
C GLU A 575 50.72 5.99 4.42
N GLU A 576 51.16 6.56 3.30
CA GLU A 576 50.32 7.48 2.51
C GLU A 576 49.09 6.75 1.94
N LYS A 577 49.24 5.51 1.46
CA LYS A 577 48.11 4.69 1.01
C LYS A 577 47.15 4.41 2.16
N LEU A 578 47.64 4.02 3.34
CA LEU A 578 46.79 3.78 4.52
C LEU A 578 46.06 5.06 4.98
N LYS A 579 46.65 6.25 4.81
CA LYS A 579 45.94 7.52 5.05
C LYS A 579 44.85 7.78 4.02
N MET A 580 45.11 7.51 2.74
CA MET A 580 44.13 7.66 1.65
C MET A 580 42.98 6.66 1.78
N ASP A 581 43.27 5.38 1.98
CA ASP A 581 42.30 4.32 2.22
C ASP A 581 41.44 4.65 3.47
N LYS A 582 42.05 5.18 4.54
CA LYS A 582 41.33 5.61 5.74
C LYS A 582 40.49 6.87 5.51
N MET A 583 40.96 7.86 4.75
CA MET A 583 40.16 9.03 4.38
C MET A 583 38.97 8.65 3.49
N ALA A 584 39.15 7.72 2.56
CA ALA A 584 38.06 7.15 1.77
C ALA A 584 37.02 6.48 2.66
N LEU A 585 37.45 5.57 3.56
CA LEU A 585 36.56 4.91 4.52
C LEU A 585 35.85 5.90 5.46
N GLU A 586 36.54 6.93 5.94
CA GLU A 586 35.95 7.99 6.76
C GLU A 586 34.95 8.86 5.98
N LEU A 587 35.11 9.02 4.67
CA LEU A 587 34.13 9.69 3.81
C LEU A 587 32.94 8.78 3.53
N GLU A 588 33.15 7.51 3.18
CA GLU A 588 32.08 6.52 3.00
C GLU A 588 31.23 6.36 4.27
N LEU A 589 31.86 6.29 5.45
CA LEU A 589 31.15 6.25 6.74
C LEU A 589 30.34 7.53 7.03
N LYS A 590 30.85 8.70 6.64
CA LYS A 590 30.11 9.97 6.78
C LYS A 590 28.93 10.04 5.80
N TRP A 591 29.13 9.68 4.54
CA TRP A 591 28.09 9.64 3.50
C TRP A 591 27.01 8.60 3.78
N THR A 592 27.38 7.40 4.23
CA THR A 592 26.40 6.36 4.60
C THR A 592 25.62 6.74 5.85
N GLU A 593 26.25 7.37 6.86
CA GLU A 593 25.53 7.84 8.05
C GLU A 593 24.62 9.05 7.74
N THR A 594 25.03 10.02 6.89
CA THR A 594 24.10 11.09 6.46
C THR A 594 22.96 10.53 5.64
N LEU A 595 23.22 9.63 4.68
CA LEU A 595 22.16 8.97 3.91
C LEU A 595 21.20 8.18 4.82
N ARG A 596 21.73 7.49 5.84
CA ARG A 596 20.93 6.79 6.86
C ARG A 596 20.12 7.74 7.74
N GLN A 597 20.63 8.93 8.03
CA GLN A 597 19.91 9.97 8.79
C GLN A 597 18.80 10.63 7.96
N GLU A 598 19.04 10.98 6.70
CA GLU A 598 17.96 11.48 5.82
C GLU A 598 16.92 10.38 5.55
N CYS A 599 17.34 9.13 5.33
CA CYS A 599 16.41 7.99 5.25
C CYS A 599 15.68 7.70 6.57
N LYS A 600 16.18 8.18 7.72
CA LYS A 600 15.49 8.10 9.01
C LYS A 600 14.47 9.22 9.14
N LYS A 601 14.84 10.46 8.80
CA LYS A 601 13.92 11.61 8.74
C LYS A 601 12.73 11.35 7.82
N LEU A 602 12.98 10.91 6.57
CA LEU A 602 11.90 10.60 5.62
C LEU A 602 10.97 9.47 6.10
N ARG A 603 11.43 8.59 7.01
CA ARG A 603 10.62 7.54 7.68
C ARG A 603 10.02 7.99 9.01
N GLU A 604 10.29 9.21 9.44
CA GLU A 604 9.70 9.88 10.59
C GLU A 604 8.69 10.90 10.10
N GLU A 605 9.04 11.77 9.14
CA GLU A 605 8.15 12.65 8.37
C GLU A 605 6.98 11.87 7.75
N LEU A 606 7.21 10.84 6.91
CA LEU A 606 6.13 10.01 6.33
C LEU A 606 5.27 9.29 7.40
N ARG A 607 5.80 9.12 8.62
CA ARG A 607 5.07 8.49 9.73
C ARG A 607 4.27 9.50 10.54
N GLU A 608 4.76 10.73 10.65
CA GLU A 608 4.04 11.87 11.20
C GLU A 608 2.92 12.27 10.24
N ASP A 609 3.17 12.37 8.92
CA ASP A 609 2.14 12.52 7.88
C ASP A 609 1.03 11.46 8.02
N HIS A 610 1.41 10.17 8.14
CA HIS A 610 0.44 9.08 8.33
C HIS A 610 -0.26 9.08 9.70
N GLU A 611 0.35 9.58 10.77
CA GLU A 611 -0.31 9.77 12.07
C GLU A 611 -1.24 10.99 12.04
N GLU A 612 -0.89 12.07 11.33
CA GLU A 612 -1.70 13.27 11.13
C GLU A 612 -2.90 13.01 10.22
N ASP A 613 -2.73 12.35 9.06
CA ASP A 613 -3.84 11.90 8.20
C ASP A 613 -4.82 11.01 8.97
N LYS A 614 -4.29 10.07 9.76
CA LYS A 614 -5.06 9.18 10.63
C LYS A 614 -5.76 9.95 11.75
N ALA A 615 -5.11 10.94 12.37
CA ALA A 615 -5.71 11.79 13.39
C ALA A 615 -6.81 12.69 12.79
N ALA A 616 -6.59 13.24 11.60
CA ALA A 616 -7.57 14.04 10.87
C ALA A 616 -8.78 13.19 10.44
N ALA A 617 -8.56 11.99 9.92
CA ALA A 617 -9.62 11.05 9.57
C ALA A 617 -10.42 10.60 10.82
N LEU A 618 -9.75 10.34 11.94
CA LEU A 618 -10.41 10.03 13.22
C LEU A 618 -11.17 11.24 13.78
N ALA A 619 -10.64 12.46 13.63
CA ALA A 619 -11.30 13.70 14.06
C ALA A 619 -12.54 14.00 13.19
N GLN A 620 -12.47 13.84 11.86
CA GLN A 620 -13.61 13.95 10.96
C GLN A 620 -14.66 12.87 11.25
N LEU A 621 -14.25 11.63 11.51
CA LEU A 621 -15.16 10.55 11.90
C LEU A 621 -15.85 10.84 13.24
N ALA A 622 -15.10 11.36 14.23
CA ALA A 622 -15.65 11.78 15.52
C ALA A 622 -16.62 12.95 15.37
N GLN A 623 -16.27 13.99 14.60
CA GLN A 623 -17.12 15.14 14.32
C GLN A 623 -18.40 14.73 13.58
N SER A 624 -18.29 13.84 12.58
CA SER A 624 -19.43 13.28 11.85
C SER A 624 -20.34 12.47 12.78
N LYS A 625 -19.78 11.64 13.66
CA LYS A 625 -20.54 10.88 14.66
C LYS A 625 -21.15 11.78 15.74
N GLU A 626 -20.52 12.88 16.12
CA GLU A 626 -21.08 13.86 17.05
C GLU A 626 -22.18 14.71 16.39
N GLN A 627 -22.09 15.01 15.09
CA GLN A 627 -23.19 15.58 14.31
C GLN A 627 -24.34 14.58 14.11
N GLU A 628 -24.09 13.30 13.81
CA GLU A 628 -25.12 12.26 13.77
C GLU A 628 -25.83 12.13 15.12
N LEU A 629 -25.08 12.09 16.23
CA LEU A 629 -25.64 12.05 17.58
C LEU A 629 -26.37 13.35 17.95
N GLY A 630 -25.89 14.50 17.49
CA GLY A 630 -26.55 15.80 17.64
C GLY A 630 -27.89 15.82 16.91
N ASN A 631 -27.89 15.55 15.60
CA ASN A 631 -29.07 15.46 14.75
C ASN A 631 -30.08 14.43 15.28
N ALA A 632 -29.60 13.26 15.74
CA ALA A 632 -30.44 12.25 16.36
C ALA A 632 -31.06 12.77 17.67
N ARG A 633 -30.26 13.35 18.58
CA ARG A 633 -30.74 13.98 19.82
C ARG A 633 -31.75 15.07 19.56
N GLU A 634 -31.51 15.97 18.60
CA GLU A 634 -32.50 16.99 18.22
C GLU A 634 -33.76 16.39 17.62
N SER A 635 -33.66 15.32 16.81
CA SER A 635 -34.85 14.65 16.24
C SER A 635 -35.70 13.97 17.33
N TRP A 636 -35.05 13.43 18.36
CA TRP A 636 -35.71 12.89 19.55
C TRP A 636 -36.24 13.98 20.47
N GLN A 637 -35.52 15.09 20.63
CA GLN A 637 -35.97 16.26 21.39
C GLN A 637 -37.22 16.86 20.73
N ARG A 638 -37.19 17.10 19.41
CA ARG A 638 -38.38 17.49 18.63
C ARG A 638 -39.53 16.50 18.82
N LYS A 639 -39.29 15.18 18.74
CA LYS A 639 -40.33 14.16 19.07
C LYS A 639 -40.89 14.30 20.49
N VAL A 640 -40.05 14.59 21.48
CA VAL A 640 -40.46 14.80 22.87
C VAL A 640 -41.24 16.09 23.02
N ASP A 641 -40.83 17.17 22.36
CA ASP A 641 -41.50 18.47 22.36
C ASP A 641 -42.87 18.37 21.63
N ASP A 642 -42.92 17.74 20.44
CA ASP A 642 -44.14 17.41 19.70
C ASP A 642 -45.14 16.62 20.58
N LEU A 643 -44.64 15.65 21.36
CA LEU A 643 -45.46 14.83 22.26
C LEU A 643 -45.88 15.59 23.52
N LEU A 644 -45.03 16.48 24.06
CA LEU A 644 -45.37 17.36 25.17
C LEU A 644 -46.42 18.41 24.75
N GLU A 645 -46.36 18.89 23.51
CA GLU A 645 -47.34 19.82 22.94
C GLU A 645 -48.66 19.10 22.60
N GLN A 646 -48.62 17.86 22.08
CA GLN A 646 -49.82 17.02 21.98
C GLN A 646 -50.43 16.73 23.36
N ILE A 647 -49.61 16.51 24.40
CA ILE A 647 -50.08 16.33 25.78
C ILE A 647 -50.64 17.65 26.35
N SER A 648 -50.10 18.82 25.97
CA SER A 648 -50.63 20.11 26.42
C SER A 648 -51.96 20.44 25.74
N LEU A 649 -52.09 20.21 24.43
CA LEU A 649 -53.32 20.32 23.65
C LEU A 649 -54.39 19.34 24.16
N LEU A 650 -54.02 18.08 24.45
CA LEU A 650 -54.95 17.11 25.06
C LEU A 650 -55.40 17.56 26.45
N LYS A 651 -54.49 18.05 27.31
CA LYS A 651 -54.85 18.63 28.62
C LYS A 651 -55.79 19.82 28.48
N GLN A 652 -55.48 20.78 27.60
CA GLN A 652 -56.28 21.98 27.37
C GLN A 652 -57.66 21.63 26.81
N SER A 653 -57.76 20.63 25.92
CA SER A 653 -59.03 20.10 25.42
C SER A 653 -59.85 19.45 26.54
N LEU A 654 -59.21 18.65 27.41
CA LEU A 654 -59.85 18.00 28.55
C LEU A 654 -60.31 19.02 29.60
N GLU A 655 -59.50 20.05 29.87
CA GLU A 655 -59.79 21.16 30.79
C GLU A 655 -60.87 22.11 30.22
N MET A 656 -60.92 22.28 28.89
CA MET A 656 -62.03 22.94 28.20
C MET A 656 -63.33 22.13 28.30
N GLN A 657 -63.30 20.80 28.10
CA GLN A 657 -64.49 19.95 28.30
C GLN A 657 -64.92 19.90 29.78
N LEU A 658 -63.97 19.94 30.71
CA LEU A 658 -64.25 19.94 32.14
C LEU A 658 -64.85 21.28 32.59
N SER A 659 -64.35 22.41 32.08
CA SER A 659 -64.97 23.73 32.31
C SER A 659 -66.32 23.87 31.60
N GLN A 660 -66.50 23.36 30.38
CA GLN A 660 -67.80 23.34 29.68
C GLN A 660 -68.85 22.51 30.43
N SER A 661 -68.51 21.30 30.88
CA SER A 661 -69.39 20.46 31.69
C SER A 661 -69.64 21.05 33.08
N GLN A 662 -68.65 21.71 33.69
CA GLN A 662 -68.83 22.46 34.94
C GLN A 662 -69.74 23.69 34.79
N THR A 663 -69.62 24.46 33.70
CA THR A 663 -70.57 25.56 33.41
C THR A 663 -71.97 25.04 33.08
N SER A 664 -72.08 23.90 32.38
CA SER A 664 -73.38 23.25 32.12
C SER A 664 -74.02 22.79 33.43
N LEU A 665 -73.22 22.22 34.35
CA LEU A 665 -73.66 21.85 35.69
C LEU A 665 -74.09 23.07 36.51
N GLN A 666 -73.35 24.18 36.45
CA GLN A 666 -73.70 25.43 37.12
C GLN A 666 -74.97 26.06 36.55
N GLN A 667 -75.18 26.03 35.22
CA GLN A 667 -76.41 26.49 34.59
C GLN A 667 -77.61 25.63 35.03
N LEU A 668 -77.46 24.30 35.05
CA LEU A 668 -78.52 23.38 35.51
C LEU A 668 -78.80 23.53 37.02
N GLN A 669 -77.76 23.71 37.85
CA GLN A 669 -77.91 24.05 39.26
C GLN A 669 -78.61 25.40 39.46
N HIS A 670 -78.33 26.39 38.60
CA HIS A 670 -79.00 27.68 38.66
C HIS A 670 -80.46 27.56 38.23
N GLN A 671 -80.78 26.81 37.18
CA GLN A 671 -82.17 26.49 36.78
C GLN A 671 -82.92 25.80 37.92
N PHE A 672 -82.36 24.76 38.54
CA PHE A 672 -82.98 24.13 39.72
C PHE A 672 -83.09 25.07 40.94
N SER A 673 -82.18 26.06 41.08
CA SER A 673 -82.33 27.09 42.11
C SER A 673 -83.47 28.07 41.79
N GLN A 674 -83.62 28.49 40.54
CA GLN A 674 -84.70 29.35 40.06
C GLN A 674 -86.06 28.64 40.15
N GLU A 675 -86.15 27.37 39.77
CA GLU A 675 -87.37 26.55 39.93
C GLU A 675 -87.73 26.37 41.40
N ARG A 676 -86.74 26.12 42.29
CA ARG A 676 -86.97 26.07 43.74
C ARG A 676 -87.42 27.41 44.32
N GLU A 677 -86.88 28.52 43.87
CA GLU A 677 -87.31 29.86 44.30
C GLU A 677 -88.68 30.22 43.74
N HIS A 678 -88.99 29.86 42.49
CA HIS A 678 -90.31 30.06 41.90
C HIS A 678 -91.39 29.22 42.61
N LEU A 679 -91.12 27.93 42.86
CA LEU A 679 -92.01 27.06 43.66
C LEU A 679 -92.14 27.56 45.10
N ARG A 680 -91.08 28.10 45.70
CA ARG A 680 -91.15 28.73 47.03
C ARG A 680 -92.01 29.98 47.02
N LEU A 681 -91.87 30.85 46.01
CA LEU A 681 -92.70 32.04 45.86
C LEU A 681 -94.16 31.67 45.61
N GLN A 682 -94.45 30.68 44.77
CA GLN A 682 -95.81 30.14 44.61
C GLN A 682 -96.37 29.59 45.93
N LEU A 683 -95.55 28.92 46.75
CA LEU A 683 -95.97 28.44 48.07
C LEU A 683 -96.22 29.59 49.07
N ASP A 684 -95.39 30.64 49.10
CA ASP A 684 -95.62 31.83 49.91
C ASP A 684 -96.83 32.65 49.40
N GLU A 685 -97.09 32.70 48.09
CA GLU A 685 -98.29 33.29 47.50
C GLU A 685 -99.55 32.48 47.86
N LEU A 686 -99.52 31.15 47.74
CA LEU A 686 -100.63 30.29 48.17
C LEU A 686 -100.85 30.35 49.69
N GLN A 687 -99.78 30.46 50.49
CA GLN A 687 -99.86 30.60 51.94
C GLN A 687 -100.40 31.98 52.34
N THR A 688 -100.01 33.06 51.68
CA THR A 688 -100.57 34.40 51.93
C THR A 688 -101.99 34.56 51.37
N GLU A 689 -102.34 33.91 50.26
CA GLU A 689 -103.73 33.71 49.82
C GLU A 689 -104.54 32.96 50.88
N HIS A 690 -104.00 31.88 51.46
CA HIS A 690 -104.68 31.11 52.51
C HIS A 690 -104.87 31.95 53.78
N GLN A 691 -103.84 32.69 54.22
CA GLN A 691 -103.94 33.62 55.35
C GLN A 691 -104.95 34.75 55.08
N ARG A 692 -104.98 35.33 53.87
CA ARG A 692 -105.99 36.32 53.45
C ARG A 692 -107.40 35.73 53.42
N ARG A 693 -107.58 34.49 52.95
CA ARG A 693 -108.85 33.75 53.02
C ARG A 693 -109.27 33.52 54.48
N GLN A 694 -108.33 33.15 55.34
CA GLN A 694 -108.57 32.90 56.77
C GLN A 694 -108.93 34.17 57.54
N GLN A 695 -108.26 35.29 57.25
CA GLN A 695 -108.63 36.62 57.76
C GLN A 695 -110.03 37.04 57.30
N ARG A 696 -110.32 36.94 56.00
CA ARG A 696 -111.68 37.21 55.47
C ARG A 696 -112.76 36.33 56.10
N LEU A 697 -112.42 35.08 56.44
CA LEU A 697 -113.34 34.16 57.13
C LEU A 697 -113.58 34.58 58.59
N GLN A 698 -112.55 35.09 59.28
CA GLN A 698 -112.66 35.64 60.63
C GLN A 698 -113.44 36.97 60.64
N GLU A 699 -113.20 37.85 59.66
CA GLU A 699 -113.95 39.09 59.45
C GLU A 699 -115.44 38.79 59.17
N ALA A 700 -115.73 37.86 58.24
CA ALA A 700 -117.09 37.42 57.95
C ALA A 700 -117.79 36.79 59.18
N HIS A 701 -117.05 36.04 60.00
CA HIS A 701 -117.58 35.49 61.27
C HIS A 701 -117.90 36.59 62.28
N CYS A 702 -117.10 37.66 62.35
CA CYS A 702 -117.41 38.84 63.19
C CYS A 702 -118.67 39.59 62.70
N CYS A 703 -118.81 39.80 61.38
CA CYS A 703 -120.00 40.43 60.82
C CYS A 703 -121.27 39.59 61.03
N ALA A 704 -121.21 38.28 60.76
CA ALA A 704 -122.35 37.38 60.93
C ALA A 704 -122.86 37.32 62.38
N MET A 705 -121.99 37.46 63.37
CA MET A 705 -122.38 37.56 64.78
C MET A 705 -123.15 38.86 65.08
N GLN A 706 -122.78 39.98 64.46
CA GLN A 706 -123.48 41.27 64.62
C GLN A 706 -124.85 41.26 63.91
N ASP A 707 -124.91 40.71 62.69
CA ASP A 707 -126.17 40.58 61.93
C ASP A 707 -127.18 39.68 62.65
N MET A 708 -126.73 38.63 63.34
CA MET A 708 -127.58 37.74 64.14
C MET A 708 -128.16 38.39 65.40
N GLU A 709 -127.52 39.45 65.93
CA GLU A 709 -128.11 40.27 67.01
C GLU A 709 -129.15 41.25 66.46
N HIS A 710 -128.91 41.85 65.29
CA HIS A 710 -129.87 42.74 64.63
C HIS A 710 -131.10 42.04 64.05
N ALA A 711 -130.98 40.78 63.60
CA ALA A 711 -132.08 40.02 63.03
C ALA A 711 -133.27 39.80 63.99
N ARG A 712 -133.01 39.71 65.30
CA ARG A 712 -134.01 39.38 66.34
C ARG A 712 -135.11 40.42 66.59
N GLN A 713 -135.10 41.58 65.92
CA GLN A 713 -136.01 42.70 66.21
C GLN A 713 -136.98 43.07 65.07
N HIS A 714 -136.96 42.39 63.91
CA HIS A 714 -137.52 42.99 62.69
C HIS A 714 -138.74 42.31 62.01
N ASP A 715 -139.26 41.20 62.54
CA ASP A 715 -140.32 40.35 61.96
C ASP A 715 -141.71 41.00 61.78
N LEU A 716 -141.90 42.26 62.19
CA LEU A 716 -143.20 42.96 62.15
C LEU A 716 -143.43 43.87 60.92
N LYS A 717 -142.63 43.73 59.84
CA LYS A 717 -142.81 44.47 58.57
C LYS A 717 -142.74 43.62 57.30
N GLU A 718 -143.00 42.31 57.40
CA GLU A 718 -142.83 41.39 56.26
C GLU A 718 -143.87 41.50 55.14
N ARG A 719 -145.15 41.65 55.48
CA ARG A 719 -146.27 41.27 54.58
C ARG A 719 -146.56 42.25 53.43
N LEU A 720 -145.91 43.42 53.41
CA LEU A 720 -145.93 44.34 52.26
C LEU A 720 -144.58 44.39 51.51
N ARG A 721 -143.53 43.75 52.04
CA ARG A 721 -142.22 43.65 51.36
C ARG A 721 -142.19 42.51 50.35
N HIS A 722 -142.82 41.37 50.67
CA HIS A 722 -142.76 40.14 49.87
C HIS A 722 -143.09 40.34 48.38
N GLN A 723 -144.09 41.15 48.05
CA GLN A 723 -144.53 41.33 46.66
C GLN A 723 -143.53 42.15 45.84
N HIS A 724 -143.02 43.27 46.36
CA HIS A 724 -141.91 44.01 45.74
C HIS A 724 -140.57 43.24 45.78
N HIS A 725 -140.39 42.30 46.72
CA HIS A 725 -139.19 41.47 46.78
C HIS A 725 -139.17 40.42 45.67
N ALA A 726 -140.32 39.79 45.35
CA ALA A 726 -140.44 38.84 44.25
C ALA A 726 -140.12 39.46 42.88
N ASP A 727 -140.64 40.65 42.59
CA ASP A 727 -140.38 41.35 41.33
C ASP A 727 -138.90 41.78 41.22
N LEU A 728 -138.30 42.25 42.34
CA LEU A 728 -136.87 42.54 42.38
C LEU A 728 -135.99 41.28 42.35
N GLN A 729 -136.45 40.14 42.86
CA GLN A 729 -135.74 38.86 42.78
C GLN A 729 -135.74 38.34 41.35
N SER A 730 -136.89 38.26 40.67
CA SER A 730 -136.95 37.79 39.27
C SER A 730 -136.09 38.66 38.34
N LEU A 731 -136.11 39.99 38.51
CA LEU A 731 -135.23 40.89 37.75
C LEU A 731 -133.75 40.70 38.12
N ARG A 732 -133.40 40.49 39.39
CA ARG A 732 -132.03 40.18 39.83
C ARG A 732 -131.56 38.82 39.37
N GLU A 733 -132.44 37.84 39.25
CA GLU A 733 -132.14 36.49 38.78
C GLU A 733 -131.97 36.46 37.26
N ALA A 734 -132.78 37.23 36.51
CA ALA A 734 -132.56 37.46 35.08
C ALA A 734 -131.24 38.21 34.82
N HIS A 735 -130.94 39.26 35.60
CA HIS A 735 -129.63 39.94 35.51
C HIS A 735 -128.48 39.04 35.97
N ARG A 736 -128.66 38.20 37.00
CA ARG A 736 -127.65 37.22 37.43
C ARG A 736 -127.39 36.24 36.30
N GLN A 737 -128.41 35.60 35.74
CA GLN A 737 -128.29 34.68 34.61
C GLN A 737 -127.61 35.34 33.42
N SER A 738 -127.99 36.58 33.06
CA SER A 738 -127.36 37.33 31.96
C SER A 738 -125.87 37.64 32.23
N ILE A 739 -125.51 38.03 33.46
CA ILE A 739 -124.11 38.25 33.89
C ILE A 739 -123.35 36.93 33.95
N GLU A 740 -124.00 35.83 34.33
CA GLU A 740 -123.41 34.50 34.50
C GLU A 740 -123.19 33.82 33.14
N THR A 741 -124.07 34.04 32.15
CA THR A 741 -123.82 33.68 30.74
C THR A 741 -122.75 34.57 30.10
N LEU A 742 -122.75 35.88 30.35
CA LEU A 742 -121.69 36.79 29.86
C LEU A 742 -120.32 36.44 30.46
N LYS A 743 -120.29 36.04 31.74
CA LYS A 743 -119.09 35.50 32.38
C LYS A 743 -118.64 34.22 31.70
N GLN A 744 -119.52 33.22 31.56
CA GLN A 744 -119.18 31.97 30.88
C GLN A 744 -118.71 32.17 29.45
N GLN A 745 -119.30 33.12 28.71
CA GLN A 745 -118.82 33.52 27.38
C GLN A 745 -117.42 34.15 27.46
N SER A 746 -117.21 35.15 28.32
CA SER A 746 -115.88 35.78 28.49
C SER A 746 -114.81 34.82 29.04
N GLU A 747 -115.19 33.84 29.86
CA GLU A 747 -114.30 32.81 30.40
C GLU A 747 -113.96 31.79 29.30
N GLN A 748 -114.92 31.41 28.45
CA GLN A 748 -114.67 30.58 27.27
C GLN A 748 -113.78 31.30 26.25
N GLU A 749 -114.05 32.57 25.94
CA GLU A 749 -113.23 33.40 25.05
C GLU A 749 -111.81 33.60 25.60
N LEU A 750 -111.66 33.87 26.91
CA LEU A 750 -110.35 33.93 27.56
C LEU A 750 -109.65 32.56 27.60
N GLN A 751 -110.40 31.45 27.63
CA GLN A 751 -109.83 30.10 27.66
C GLN A 751 -109.43 29.61 26.27
N THR A 752 -110.18 29.93 25.21
CA THR A 752 -109.73 29.72 23.82
C THR A 752 -108.53 30.59 23.51
N LEU A 753 -108.55 31.89 23.85
CA LEU A 753 -107.41 32.78 23.63
C LEU A 753 -106.16 32.34 24.40
N ARG A 754 -106.33 31.73 25.59
CA ARG A 754 -105.22 31.09 26.32
C ARG A 754 -104.64 29.89 25.58
N PHE A 755 -105.49 28.99 25.06
CA PHE A 755 -105.01 27.85 24.27
C PHE A 755 -104.34 28.29 22.96
N GLU A 756 -104.90 29.28 22.27
CA GLU A 756 -104.33 29.88 21.06
C GLU A 756 -102.94 30.47 21.35
N LEU A 757 -102.79 31.30 22.40
CA LEU A 757 -101.50 31.86 22.81
C LEU A 757 -100.51 30.80 23.34
N GLU A 758 -101.00 29.73 23.97
CA GLU A 758 -100.14 28.63 24.44
C GLU A 758 -99.63 27.78 23.27
N ASP A 759 -100.44 27.55 22.24
CA ASP A 759 -100.06 26.81 21.04
C ASP A 759 -99.23 27.66 20.06
N GLU A 760 -99.49 28.97 19.95
CA GLU A 760 -98.56 29.93 19.31
C GLU A 760 -97.20 29.94 20.03
N GLY A 761 -97.21 29.95 21.38
CA GLY A 761 -96.00 29.85 22.19
C GLY A 761 -95.23 28.55 21.96
N LYS A 762 -95.92 27.41 21.91
CA LYS A 762 -95.32 26.10 21.55
C LYS A 762 -94.78 26.10 20.12
N ALA A 763 -95.49 26.68 19.16
CA ALA A 763 -95.06 26.76 17.76
C ALA A 763 -93.81 27.63 17.62
N MET A 764 -93.75 28.78 18.29
CA MET A 764 -92.58 29.66 18.30
C MET A 764 -91.38 29.02 19.02
N LEU A 765 -91.60 28.31 20.13
CA LEU A 765 -90.55 27.53 20.78
C LEU A 765 -90.07 26.35 19.91
N ALA A 766 -90.96 25.75 19.11
CA ALA A 766 -90.60 24.71 18.16
C ALA A 766 -89.79 25.26 16.97
N SER A 767 -90.16 26.43 16.41
CA SER A 767 -89.39 27.08 15.35
C SER A 767 -88.01 27.51 15.84
N LEU A 768 -87.92 28.18 17.00
CA LEU A 768 -86.64 28.57 17.61
C LEU A 768 -85.75 27.36 17.94
N ARG A 769 -86.31 26.24 18.40
CA ARG A 769 -85.56 24.98 18.58
C ARG A 769 -85.10 24.39 17.25
N SER A 770 -85.92 24.47 16.20
CA SER A 770 -85.56 24.01 14.85
C SER A 770 -84.43 24.87 14.25
N GLU A 771 -84.52 26.20 14.38
CA GLU A 771 -83.50 27.16 13.94
C GLU A 771 -82.18 26.96 14.71
N LEU A 772 -82.22 26.85 16.04
CA LEU A 772 -81.02 26.58 16.85
C LEU A 772 -80.38 25.23 16.49
N ASN A 773 -81.18 24.18 16.31
CA ASN A 773 -80.69 22.88 15.86
C ASN A 773 -80.12 22.93 14.43
N HIS A 774 -80.71 23.72 13.53
CA HIS A 774 -80.19 23.92 12.17
C HIS A 774 -78.86 24.69 12.18
N ILE A 775 -78.75 25.75 12.98
CA ILE A 775 -77.51 26.51 13.18
C ILE A 775 -76.43 25.60 13.77
N HIS A 776 -76.71 24.86 14.85
CA HIS A 776 -75.77 23.89 15.42
C HIS A 776 -75.36 22.79 14.42
N ALA A 777 -76.31 22.23 13.66
CA ALA A 777 -76.00 21.25 12.63
C ALA A 777 -75.10 21.83 11.53
N SER A 778 -75.39 23.05 11.06
CA SER A 778 -74.57 23.73 10.04
C SER A 778 -73.17 24.07 10.55
N ALA A 779 -73.03 24.45 11.82
CA ALA A 779 -71.73 24.74 12.45
C ALA A 779 -70.91 23.46 12.66
N ILE A 780 -71.53 22.36 13.10
CA ILE A 780 -70.88 21.05 13.20
C ILE A 780 -70.45 20.54 11.82
N GLU A 781 -71.29 20.69 10.80
CA GLU A 781 -70.98 20.24 9.45
C GLU A 781 -69.89 21.09 8.78
N HIS A 782 -69.89 22.41 9.02
CA HIS A 782 -68.78 23.29 8.63
C HIS A 782 -67.47 22.90 9.34
N LEU A 783 -67.50 22.64 10.66
CA LEU A 783 -66.31 22.23 11.42
C LEU A 783 -65.78 20.86 10.96
N ARG A 784 -66.67 19.94 10.60
CA ARG A 784 -66.30 18.67 9.96
C ARG A 784 -65.65 18.90 8.60
N GLN A 785 -66.20 19.79 7.77
CA GLN A 785 -65.65 20.09 6.46
C GLN A 785 -64.27 20.78 6.56
N THR A 786 -64.06 21.72 7.49
CA THR A 786 -62.73 22.31 7.72
C THR A 786 -61.75 21.27 8.22
N HIS A 787 -62.08 20.46 9.22
CA HIS A 787 -61.19 19.38 9.68
C HIS A 787 -60.94 18.30 8.62
N GLN A 788 -61.90 18.02 7.73
CA GLN A 788 -61.71 17.10 6.60
C GLN A 788 -60.80 17.70 5.53
N GLN A 789 -60.84 19.02 5.29
CA GLN A 789 -59.92 19.73 4.41
C GLN A 789 -58.52 19.84 5.02
N GLU A 790 -58.40 20.20 6.29
CA GLU A 790 -57.14 20.26 7.05
C GLU A 790 -56.45 18.89 7.10
N THR A 791 -57.18 17.82 7.43
CA THR A 791 -56.62 16.46 7.44
C THR A 791 -56.35 15.89 6.05
N ALA A 792 -56.98 16.42 4.99
CA ALA A 792 -56.59 16.09 3.60
C ALA A 792 -55.33 16.85 3.17
N ALA A 793 -55.21 18.14 3.53
CA ALA A 793 -54.03 18.96 3.28
C ALA A 793 -52.80 18.40 4.01
N ALA A 794 -52.90 18.14 5.31
CA ALA A 794 -51.81 17.55 6.11
C ALA A 794 -51.39 16.15 5.61
N LYS A 795 -52.32 15.35 5.05
CA LYS A 795 -51.98 14.09 4.38
C LYS A 795 -51.22 14.32 3.08
N LEU A 796 -51.65 15.28 2.25
CA LEU A 796 -50.96 15.62 1.00
C LEU A 796 -49.57 16.22 1.24
N GLU A 797 -49.42 17.04 2.28
CA GLU A 797 -48.13 17.56 2.74
C GLU A 797 -47.22 16.43 3.26
N LEU A 798 -47.76 15.47 4.02
CA LEU A 798 -47.02 14.30 4.46
C LEU A 798 -46.63 13.39 3.28
N GLU A 799 -47.53 13.13 2.32
CA GLU A 799 -47.25 12.34 1.12
C GLU A 799 -46.19 13.01 0.23
N THR A 800 -46.28 14.32 0.01
CA THR A 800 -45.27 15.06 -0.77
C THR A 800 -43.92 15.15 -0.03
N ALA A 801 -43.90 15.29 1.29
CA ALA A 801 -42.68 15.21 2.10
C ALA A 801 -42.05 13.81 2.04
N LEU A 802 -42.85 12.74 2.14
CA LEU A 802 -42.37 11.36 1.99
C LEU A 802 -41.85 11.08 0.57
N ASP A 803 -42.51 11.57 -0.47
CA ASP A 803 -42.04 11.40 -1.84
C ASP A 803 -40.80 12.23 -2.17
N ASN A 804 -40.64 13.40 -1.54
CA ASN A 804 -39.40 14.18 -1.62
C ASN A 804 -38.25 13.50 -0.87
N SER A 805 -38.51 12.95 0.33
CA SER A 805 -37.54 12.10 1.04
C SER A 805 -37.14 10.89 0.19
N ARG A 806 -38.09 10.18 -0.41
CA ARG A 806 -37.83 9.07 -1.34
C ARG A 806 -37.09 9.49 -2.61
N ARG A 807 -37.22 10.75 -3.08
CA ARG A 807 -36.41 11.28 -4.20
C ARG A 807 -34.97 11.47 -3.74
N GLN A 808 -34.76 12.13 -2.61
CA GLN A 808 -33.45 12.32 -2.00
C GLN A 808 -32.75 10.99 -1.66
N GLU A 809 -33.46 9.99 -1.11
CA GLU A 809 -32.91 8.64 -0.92
C GLU A 809 -32.46 8.01 -2.24
N ARG A 810 -33.22 8.13 -3.33
CA ARG A 810 -32.84 7.60 -4.65
C ARG A 810 -31.68 8.37 -5.27
N GLU A 811 -31.62 9.68 -5.11
CA GLU A 811 -30.51 10.53 -5.57
C GLU A 811 -29.22 10.21 -4.78
N LEU A 812 -29.31 10.03 -3.47
CA LEU A 812 -28.20 9.62 -2.61
C LEU A 812 -27.74 8.18 -2.91
N LEU A 813 -28.66 7.23 -3.10
CA LEU A 813 -28.34 5.85 -3.50
C LEU A 813 -27.72 5.78 -4.91
N GLY A 814 -28.22 6.60 -5.83
CA GLY A 814 -27.62 6.80 -7.15
C GLY A 814 -26.19 7.32 -7.03
N ARG A 815 -25.99 8.37 -6.24
CA ARG A 815 -24.66 8.95 -6.00
C ARG A 815 -23.70 8.00 -5.27
N ILE A 816 -24.21 7.16 -4.36
CA ILE A 816 -23.43 6.08 -3.74
C ILE A 816 -23.02 5.03 -4.78
N SER A 817 -23.93 4.65 -5.69
CA SER A 817 -23.61 3.73 -6.79
C SER A 817 -22.58 4.32 -7.76
N GLU A 818 -22.72 5.59 -8.15
CA GLU A 818 -21.74 6.32 -8.97
C GLU A 818 -20.35 6.34 -8.30
N LEU A 819 -20.29 6.63 -7.00
CA LEU A 819 -19.04 6.65 -6.24
C LEU A 819 -18.44 5.24 -6.06
N GLN A 820 -19.28 4.20 -5.92
CA GLN A 820 -18.83 2.80 -5.88
C GLN A 820 -18.29 2.34 -7.25
N GLU A 821 -18.92 2.75 -8.35
CA GLU A 821 -18.39 2.53 -9.70
C GLU A 821 -17.08 3.28 -9.89
N GLU A 822 -16.99 4.55 -9.51
CA GLU A 822 -15.77 5.36 -9.63
C GLU A 822 -14.60 4.78 -8.81
N VAL A 823 -14.86 4.33 -7.58
CA VAL A 823 -13.89 3.59 -6.76
C VAL A 823 -13.50 2.26 -7.43
N SER A 824 -14.43 1.56 -8.07
CA SER A 824 -14.15 0.30 -8.77
C SER A 824 -13.33 0.51 -10.05
N ARG A 825 -13.60 1.56 -10.82
CA ARG A 825 -12.82 2.00 -11.98
C ARG A 825 -11.40 2.37 -11.55
N ARG A 826 -11.25 3.15 -10.47
CA ARG A 826 -9.93 3.50 -9.90
C ARG A 826 -9.16 2.28 -9.39
N LYS A 827 -9.80 1.35 -8.69
CA LYS A 827 -9.19 0.07 -8.28
C LYS A 827 -8.74 -0.76 -9.49
N SER A 828 -9.55 -0.84 -10.54
CA SER A 828 -9.18 -1.53 -11.79
C SER A 828 -8.02 -0.84 -12.49
N HIS A 829 -7.93 0.49 -12.44
CA HIS A 829 -6.82 1.24 -13.02
C HIS A 829 -5.51 1.08 -12.22
N ILE A 830 -5.60 1.09 -10.88
CA ILE A 830 -4.45 0.78 -10.01
C ILE A 830 -3.94 -0.64 -10.31
N ALA A 831 -4.83 -1.64 -10.37
CA ALA A 831 -4.43 -3.01 -10.72
C ALA A 831 -3.81 -3.15 -12.13
N GLN A 832 -4.23 -2.32 -13.09
CA GLN A 832 -3.58 -2.23 -14.42
C GLN A 832 -2.18 -1.61 -14.32
N LEU A 833 -2.00 -0.55 -13.53
CA LEU A 833 -0.69 0.07 -13.29
C LEU A 833 0.25 -0.88 -12.53
N ASP A 834 -0.23 -1.60 -11.52
CA ASP A 834 0.54 -2.62 -10.79
C ASP A 834 1.01 -3.75 -11.73
N HIS A 835 0.17 -4.16 -12.68
CA HIS A 835 0.55 -5.15 -13.70
C HIS A 835 1.52 -4.60 -14.75
N GLN A 836 1.41 -3.31 -15.11
CA GLN A 836 2.41 -2.63 -15.95
C GLN A 836 3.76 -2.50 -15.21
N ILE A 837 3.76 -2.20 -13.92
CA ILE A 837 4.97 -2.18 -13.07
C ILE A 837 5.57 -3.59 -12.96
N HIS A 838 4.76 -4.63 -12.75
CA HIS A 838 5.25 -6.02 -12.75
C HIS A 838 5.89 -6.41 -14.08
N THR A 839 5.20 -6.20 -15.20
CA THR A 839 5.73 -6.56 -16.53
C THR A 839 6.95 -5.71 -16.92
N LEU A 840 7.05 -4.45 -16.48
CA LEU A 840 8.28 -3.66 -16.61
C LEU A 840 9.43 -4.22 -15.75
N ASN A 841 9.16 -4.63 -14.50
CA ASN A 841 10.16 -5.27 -13.63
C ASN A 841 10.62 -6.64 -14.17
N GLU A 842 9.72 -7.44 -14.75
CA GLU A 842 10.05 -8.66 -15.48
C GLU A 842 10.96 -8.38 -16.67
N ASN A 843 10.63 -7.37 -17.49
CA ASN A 843 11.45 -6.93 -18.62
C ASN A 843 12.83 -6.40 -18.19
N ILE A 844 12.91 -5.70 -17.05
CA ILE A 844 14.20 -5.28 -16.46
C ILE A 844 14.98 -6.52 -15.99
N SER A 845 14.32 -7.52 -15.40
CA SER A 845 14.96 -8.77 -14.98
C SER A 845 15.49 -9.60 -16.15
N THR A 846 14.74 -9.72 -17.25
CA THR A 846 15.19 -10.43 -18.46
C THR A 846 16.33 -9.69 -19.15
N LEU A 847 16.24 -8.37 -19.34
CA LEU A 847 17.33 -7.56 -19.89
C LEU A 847 18.59 -7.62 -19.02
N THR A 848 18.45 -7.63 -17.69
CA THR A 848 19.60 -7.80 -16.77
C THR A 848 20.27 -9.18 -16.96
N LYS A 849 19.47 -10.25 -17.06
CA LYS A 849 19.97 -11.62 -17.31
C LYS A 849 20.61 -11.74 -18.70
N GLU A 850 20.07 -11.10 -19.73
CA GLU A 850 20.68 -11.03 -21.06
C GLU A 850 22.00 -10.26 -21.04
N LEU A 851 22.07 -9.14 -20.31
CA LEU A 851 23.28 -8.34 -20.18
C LEU A 851 24.37 -9.07 -19.38
N GLU A 852 24.00 -9.83 -18.33
CA GLU A 852 24.90 -10.79 -17.67
C GLU A 852 25.40 -11.88 -18.63
N LEU A 853 24.52 -12.49 -19.42
CA LEU A 853 24.89 -13.52 -20.39
C LEU A 853 25.82 -12.96 -21.47
N LYS A 854 25.59 -11.74 -21.96
CA LYS A 854 26.49 -11.04 -22.89
C LYS A 854 27.82 -10.68 -22.21
N GLY A 855 27.82 -10.31 -20.93
CA GLY A 855 29.04 -10.15 -20.14
C GLY A 855 29.85 -11.46 -20.04
N LYS A 856 29.18 -12.58 -19.78
CA LYS A 856 29.77 -13.93 -19.74
C LYS A 856 30.30 -14.37 -21.12
N GLU A 857 29.59 -14.08 -22.22
CA GLU A 857 30.09 -14.27 -23.59
C GLU A 857 31.32 -13.41 -23.90
N VAL A 858 31.34 -12.13 -23.54
CA VAL A 858 32.49 -11.24 -23.74
C VAL A 858 33.71 -11.72 -22.94
N LEU A 859 33.52 -12.18 -21.71
CA LEU A 859 34.58 -12.79 -20.91
C LEU A 859 35.10 -14.10 -21.53
N LYS A 860 34.20 -14.93 -22.09
CA LYS A 860 34.57 -16.16 -22.81
C LYS A 860 35.35 -15.89 -24.10
N ILE A 861 34.89 -14.95 -24.93
CA ILE A 861 35.60 -14.53 -26.15
C ILE A 861 36.98 -13.95 -25.78
N ARG A 862 37.07 -13.17 -24.70
CA ARG A 862 38.34 -12.64 -24.19
C ARG A 862 39.27 -13.74 -23.67
N SER A 863 38.76 -14.78 -23.01
CA SER A 863 39.58 -15.90 -22.55
C SER A 863 40.07 -16.77 -23.71
N GLU A 864 39.22 -17.02 -24.71
CA GLU A 864 39.56 -17.72 -25.95
C GLU A 864 40.61 -16.95 -26.77
N ALA A 865 40.45 -15.64 -26.94
CA ALA A 865 41.46 -14.79 -27.58
C ALA A 865 42.79 -14.79 -26.81
N ASN A 866 42.77 -14.67 -25.49
CA ASN A 866 43.98 -14.78 -24.65
C ASN A 866 44.60 -16.19 -24.66
N GLN A 867 43.85 -17.23 -25.01
CA GLN A 867 44.36 -18.59 -25.20
C GLN A 867 44.97 -18.78 -26.58
N GLN A 868 44.38 -18.20 -27.64
CA GLN A 868 44.94 -18.16 -28.99
C GLN A 868 46.23 -17.34 -29.06
N ILE A 869 46.29 -16.18 -28.38
CA ILE A 869 47.52 -15.37 -28.25
C ILE A 869 48.63 -16.21 -27.61
N ARG A 870 48.38 -16.83 -26.44
CA ARG A 870 49.36 -17.68 -25.77
C ARG A 870 49.75 -18.93 -26.56
N ALA A 871 48.85 -19.48 -27.38
CA ALA A 871 49.17 -20.57 -28.29
C ALA A 871 50.15 -20.10 -29.40
N HIS A 872 49.87 -18.97 -30.05
CA HIS A 872 50.77 -18.41 -31.06
C HIS A 872 52.11 -17.92 -30.48
N GLU A 873 52.13 -17.37 -29.27
CA GLU A 873 53.37 -17.05 -28.55
C GLU A 873 54.22 -18.31 -28.31
N GLN A 874 53.60 -19.42 -27.88
CA GLN A 874 54.29 -20.71 -27.73
C GLN A 874 54.71 -21.35 -29.06
N GLU A 875 53.96 -21.17 -30.14
CA GLU A 875 54.39 -21.61 -31.48
C GLU A 875 55.57 -20.79 -31.98
N LEU A 876 55.58 -19.48 -31.73
CA LEU A 876 56.64 -18.56 -32.13
C LEU A 876 57.94 -18.82 -31.35
N THR A 877 57.88 -19.02 -30.02
CA THR A 877 59.06 -19.43 -29.24
C THR A 877 59.58 -20.79 -29.68
N LYS A 878 58.72 -21.81 -29.83
CA LYS A 878 59.13 -23.13 -30.36
C LYS A 878 59.66 -23.08 -31.79
N LYS A 879 59.29 -22.09 -32.60
CA LYS A 879 59.87 -21.85 -33.93
C LYS A 879 61.25 -21.22 -33.80
N HIS A 880 61.41 -20.22 -32.94
CA HIS A 880 62.70 -19.58 -32.67
C HIS A 880 63.71 -20.55 -32.03
N GLU A 881 63.29 -21.39 -31.09
CA GLU A 881 64.10 -22.46 -30.48
C GLU A 881 64.63 -23.44 -31.54
N ARG A 882 63.79 -23.83 -32.51
CA ARG A 882 64.22 -24.68 -33.65
C ARG A 882 65.20 -23.94 -34.55
N GLU A 883 64.92 -22.70 -34.93
CA GLU A 883 65.82 -21.89 -35.77
C GLU A 883 67.18 -21.69 -35.11
N MET A 884 67.22 -21.43 -33.79
CA MET A 884 68.46 -21.33 -33.01
C MET A 884 69.18 -22.67 -32.86
N SER A 885 68.43 -23.78 -32.71
CA SER A 885 69.00 -25.15 -32.68
C SER A 885 69.59 -25.56 -34.03
N GLU A 886 68.92 -25.23 -35.13
CA GLU A 886 69.39 -25.47 -36.49
C GLU A 886 70.63 -24.61 -36.81
N LEU A 887 70.61 -23.32 -36.45
CA LEU A 887 71.75 -22.42 -36.61
C LEU A 887 72.97 -22.90 -35.80
N SER A 888 72.75 -23.34 -34.56
CA SER A 888 73.79 -23.96 -33.72
C SER A 888 74.31 -25.28 -34.33
N ALA A 889 73.44 -26.13 -34.87
CA ALA A 889 73.84 -27.37 -35.54
C ALA A 889 74.63 -27.12 -36.85
N VAL A 890 74.30 -26.05 -37.60
CA VAL A 890 75.09 -25.59 -38.75
C VAL A 890 76.45 -25.06 -38.30
N HIS A 891 76.50 -24.17 -37.32
CA HIS A 891 77.74 -23.60 -36.80
C HIS A 891 78.70 -24.67 -36.24
N ASN A 892 78.17 -25.70 -35.55
CA ASN A 892 78.95 -26.84 -35.08
C ASN A 892 79.51 -27.68 -36.26
N ARG A 893 78.72 -27.91 -37.33
CA ARG A 893 79.21 -28.59 -38.55
C ARG A 893 80.28 -27.78 -39.27
N GLU A 894 80.10 -26.47 -39.41
CA GLU A 894 81.09 -25.57 -40.03
C GLU A 894 82.39 -25.56 -39.23
N THR A 895 82.30 -25.47 -37.90
CA THR A 895 83.46 -25.55 -37.00
C THR A 895 84.18 -26.90 -37.11
N GLN A 896 83.43 -28.01 -37.20
CA GLN A 896 84.00 -29.35 -37.35
C GLN A 896 84.60 -29.59 -38.74
N ASN A 897 84.05 -28.98 -39.79
CA ASN A 897 84.65 -28.95 -41.14
C ASN A 897 85.97 -28.14 -41.13
N MET A 898 85.98 -26.95 -40.52
CA MET A 898 87.18 -26.11 -40.36
C MET A 898 88.29 -26.86 -39.60
N LEU A 899 87.95 -27.60 -38.54
CA LEU A 899 88.89 -28.47 -37.82
C LEU A 899 89.38 -29.65 -38.70
N SER A 900 88.52 -30.24 -39.52
CA SER A 900 88.89 -31.28 -40.48
C SER A 900 89.88 -30.77 -41.52
N ASP A 901 89.65 -29.57 -42.08
CA ASP A 901 90.52 -28.97 -43.09
C ASP A 901 91.83 -28.44 -42.50
N PHE A 902 91.81 -27.92 -41.26
CA PHE A 902 93.03 -27.62 -40.51
C PHE A 902 93.89 -28.87 -40.29
N ASN A 903 93.29 -30.00 -39.90
CA ASN A 903 94.01 -31.26 -39.71
C ASN A 903 94.62 -31.77 -41.02
N LYS A 904 93.87 -31.73 -42.14
CA LYS A 904 94.40 -32.08 -43.49
C LYS A 904 95.59 -31.18 -43.87
N ALA A 905 95.50 -29.88 -43.62
CA ALA A 905 96.59 -28.95 -43.86
C ALA A 905 97.82 -29.26 -42.97
N GLN A 906 97.59 -29.67 -41.71
CA GLN A 906 98.66 -30.09 -40.81
C GLN A 906 99.32 -31.41 -41.25
N GLU A 907 98.57 -32.36 -41.82
CA GLU A 907 99.10 -33.59 -42.42
C GLU A 907 99.95 -33.29 -43.66
N VAL A 908 99.45 -32.48 -44.61
CA VAL A 908 100.23 -32.04 -45.78
C VAL A 908 101.52 -31.30 -45.37
N LEU A 909 101.52 -30.57 -44.26
CA LEU A 909 102.73 -29.96 -43.70
C LEU A 909 103.70 -31.00 -43.10
N LYS A 910 103.21 -32.03 -42.39
CA LYS A 910 104.03 -33.15 -41.89
C LYS A 910 104.66 -33.93 -43.04
N ASP A 911 103.89 -34.29 -44.06
CA ASP A 911 104.37 -35.00 -45.25
C ASP A 911 105.45 -34.20 -45.97
N LYS A 912 105.29 -32.88 -46.08
CA LYS A 912 106.28 -32.00 -46.69
C LYS A 912 107.56 -31.89 -45.86
N ILE A 913 107.47 -31.93 -44.53
CA ILE A 913 108.64 -32.01 -43.63
C ILE A 913 109.36 -33.36 -43.81
N ALA A 914 108.62 -34.48 -43.83
CA ALA A 914 109.19 -35.81 -44.05
C ALA A 914 109.87 -35.94 -45.42
N ALA A 915 109.25 -35.42 -46.49
CA ALA A 915 109.83 -35.39 -47.82
C ALA A 915 111.13 -34.55 -47.89
N LEU A 916 111.19 -33.43 -47.15
CA LEU A 916 112.42 -32.62 -47.04
C LEU A 916 113.50 -33.33 -46.22
N GLN A 917 113.15 -34.08 -45.17
CA GLN A 917 114.09 -34.89 -44.39
C GLN A 917 114.71 -36.01 -45.25
N ILE A 918 113.90 -36.76 -46.00
CA ILE A 918 114.37 -37.79 -46.94
C ILE A 918 115.30 -37.20 -48.01
N LEU A 919 114.97 -36.00 -48.52
CA LEU A 919 115.83 -35.28 -49.48
C LEU A 919 117.16 -34.85 -48.84
N LEU A 920 117.15 -34.40 -47.59
CA LEU A 920 118.35 -34.03 -46.84
C LEU A 920 119.26 -35.25 -46.62
N GLU A 921 118.73 -36.34 -46.07
CA GLU A 921 119.46 -37.61 -45.87
C GLU A 921 120.04 -38.14 -47.20
N GLY A 922 119.25 -38.13 -48.26
CA GLY A 922 119.70 -38.52 -49.61
C GLY A 922 120.71 -37.58 -50.27
N THR A 923 120.95 -36.37 -49.71
CA THR A 923 122.10 -35.52 -50.08
C THR A 923 123.31 -35.73 -49.17
N GLU A 924 123.11 -36.00 -47.88
CA GLU A 924 124.19 -36.37 -46.98
C GLU A 924 124.84 -37.71 -47.37
N GLU A 925 124.06 -38.72 -47.74
CA GLU A 925 124.58 -40.02 -48.17
C GLU A 925 125.43 -39.91 -49.44
N LYS A 926 125.02 -39.07 -50.40
CA LYS A 926 125.82 -38.73 -51.60
C LYS A 926 127.09 -37.94 -51.27
N PHE A 927 127.10 -37.19 -50.18
CA PHE A 927 128.30 -36.50 -49.71
C PHE A 927 129.27 -37.47 -49.01
N ARG A 928 128.75 -38.41 -48.22
CA ARG A 928 129.53 -39.45 -47.51
C ARG A 928 130.16 -40.46 -48.49
N ASN A 929 129.42 -40.88 -49.53
CA ASN A 929 129.83 -41.91 -50.49
C ASN A 929 130.57 -41.34 -51.72
N ARG A 930 131.32 -40.24 -51.55
CA ARG A 930 132.03 -39.57 -52.65
C ARG A 930 133.40 -40.22 -52.90
N GLU A 931 133.67 -40.60 -54.15
CA GLU A 931 134.97 -41.14 -54.57
C GLU A 931 136.12 -40.13 -54.38
N SER A 932 137.30 -40.64 -54.01
CA SER A 932 138.56 -39.88 -53.92
C SER A 932 138.96 -39.30 -55.28
N ARG A 933 139.66 -38.18 -55.30
CA ARG A 933 139.94 -37.46 -56.55
C ARG A 933 141.03 -38.17 -57.36
N PRO A 934 141.04 -38.00 -58.70
CA PRO A 934 142.16 -38.44 -59.53
C PRO A 934 143.48 -37.79 -59.09
N GLU A 935 143.43 -36.54 -58.60
CA GLU A 935 144.55 -35.85 -57.95
C GLU A 935 145.16 -36.69 -56.81
N ASP A 936 144.31 -37.16 -55.87
CA ASP A 936 144.73 -37.93 -54.69
C ASP A 936 145.32 -39.29 -55.09
N LEU A 937 144.67 -39.96 -56.06
CA LEU A 937 145.11 -41.26 -56.57
C LEU A 937 146.45 -41.17 -57.31
N GLN A 938 146.68 -40.11 -58.07
CA GLN A 938 147.95 -39.89 -58.77
C GLN A 938 149.10 -39.59 -57.79
N VAL A 939 148.87 -38.74 -56.77
CA VAL A 939 149.86 -38.50 -55.71
C VAL A 939 150.19 -39.79 -54.94
N ILE A 940 149.21 -40.67 -54.71
CA ILE A 940 149.43 -41.99 -54.10
C ILE A 940 150.26 -42.93 -55.00
N ALA A 941 150.18 -42.80 -56.33
CA ALA A 941 151.05 -43.53 -57.26
C ALA A 941 152.49 -42.99 -57.25
N GLU A 942 152.65 -41.67 -57.44
CA GLU A 942 153.96 -41.01 -57.46
C GLU A 942 154.74 -41.23 -56.14
N LEU A 943 154.05 -41.21 -54.99
CA LEU A 943 154.65 -41.54 -53.69
C LEU A 943 155.08 -43.01 -53.56
N LYS A 944 154.39 -43.97 -54.20
CA LYS A 944 154.81 -45.38 -54.21
C LYS A 944 156.05 -45.56 -55.07
N ASP A 945 156.07 -44.96 -56.26
CA ASP A 945 157.21 -45.05 -57.17
C ASP A 945 158.47 -44.44 -56.51
N MET A 946 158.35 -43.26 -55.89
CA MET A 946 159.41 -42.62 -55.09
C MET A 946 159.92 -43.46 -53.91
N VAL A 947 159.10 -44.35 -53.35
CA VAL A 947 159.56 -45.31 -52.31
C VAL A 947 160.39 -46.41 -52.97
N THR A 948 159.92 -47.01 -54.07
CA THR A 948 160.66 -48.08 -54.76
C THR A 948 162.01 -47.60 -55.32
N GLU A 949 162.11 -46.36 -55.84
CA GLU A 949 163.38 -45.77 -56.25
C GLU A 949 164.37 -45.63 -55.09
N ARG A 950 163.90 -45.23 -53.90
CA ARG A 950 164.75 -45.11 -52.71
C ARG A 950 165.20 -46.47 -52.18
N GLU A 951 164.35 -47.49 -52.21
CA GLU A 951 164.74 -48.85 -51.85
C GLU A 951 165.80 -49.42 -52.80
N ALA A 952 165.67 -49.17 -54.11
CA ALA A 952 166.67 -49.54 -55.10
C ALA A 952 168.01 -48.79 -54.88
N LEU A 953 167.97 -47.50 -54.54
CA LEU A 953 169.16 -46.71 -54.25
C LEU A 953 169.88 -47.19 -52.97
N VAL A 954 169.12 -47.49 -51.90
CA VAL A 954 169.68 -48.06 -50.65
C VAL A 954 170.35 -49.40 -50.91
N LYS A 955 169.73 -50.28 -51.72
CA LYS A 955 170.33 -51.57 -52.09
C LYS A 955 171.67 -51.39 -52.79
N LYS A 956 171.76 -50.46 -53.75
CA LYS A 956 173.00 -50.15 -54.47
C LYS A 956 174.10 -49.67 -53.53
N LEU A 957 173.79 -48.74 -52.62
CA LEU A 957 174.73 -48.23 -51.61
C LEU A 957 175.22 -49.30 -50.63
N VAL A 958 174.42 -50.33 -50.34
CA VAL A 958 174.83 -51.48 -49.51
C VAL A 958 175.82 -52.39 -50.23
N ASP A 959 175.66 -52.60 -51.54
CA ASP A 959 176.60 -53.41 -52.31
C ASP A 959 177.90 -52.64 -52.66
N ASP A 960 177.80 -51.33 -52.95
CA ASP A 960 178.98 -50.44 -53.06
C ASP A 960 179.79 -50.42 -51.75
N LYS A 961 179.11 -50.40 -50.59
CA LYS A 961 179.77 -50.51 -49.27
C LYS A 961 180.55 -51.83 -49.13
N LYS A 962 180.00 -52.97 -49.57
CA LYS A 962 180.73 -54.26 -49.54
C LYS A 962 181.96 -54.22 -50.43
N PHE A 963 181.85 -53.64 -51.63
CA PHE A 963 182.97 -53.51 -52.56
C PHE A 963 184.12 -52.72 -51.92
N TYR A 964 183.83 -51.53 -51.37
CA TYR A 964 184.86 -50.73 -50.70
C TYR A 964 185.40 -51.37 -49.42
N GLN A 965 184.63 -52.19 -48.69
CA GLN A 965 185.15 -52.93 -47.54
C GLN A 965 186.17 -54.01 -47.96
N LEU A 966 185.97 -54.71 -49.09
CA LEU A 966 186.99 -55.63 -49.62
C LEU A 966 188.21 -54.87 -50.17
N GLU A 967 188.00 -53.72 -50.83
CA GLU A 967 189.09 -52.91 -51.38
C GLU A 967 189.95 -52.25 -50.28
N LEU A 968 189.35 -51.90 -49.15
CA LEU A 968 190.05 -51.44 -47.94
C LEU A 968 190.94 -52.53 -47.34
N VAL A 969 190.42 -53.74 -47.09
CA VAL A 969 191.22 -54.84 -46.51
C VAL A 969 192.40 -55.23 -47.41
N ASN A 970 192.24 -55.18 -48.74
CA ASN A 970 193.32 -55.42 -49.70
C ASN A 970 194.35 -54.27 -49.81
N ARG A 971 194.02 -53.06 -49.32
CA ARG A 971 195.00 -51.96 -49.16
C ARG A 971 195.64 -51.94 -47.77
N GLU A 972 194.88 -52.23 -46.72
CA GLU A 972 195.30 -52.28 -45.33
C GLU A 972 196.40 -53.34 -45.09
N THR A 973 196.31 -54.46 -45.79
CA THR A 973 197.37 -55.49 -45.86
C THR A 973 198.69 -55.03 -46.51
N ASN A 974 198.67 -53.98 -47.33
CA ASN A 974 199.89 -53.35 -47.90
C ASN A 974 200.35 -52.10 -47.12
N PHE A 975 199.43 -51.35 -46.50
CA PHE A 975 199.74 -50.09 -45.83
C PHE A 975 200.36 -50.27 -44.42
N ASN A 976 200.30 -51.48 -43.85
CA ASN A 976 200.96 -51.92 -42.61
C ASN A 976 202.51 -51.85 -42.62
N LYS A 977 203.11 -51.08 -43.53
CA LYS A 977 204.53 -50.68 -43.52
C LYS A 977 204.77 -49.18 -43.33
N VAL A 978 203.75 -48.32 -43.46
CA VAL A 978 203.92 -46.85 -43.59
C VAL A 978 202.77 -46.06 -42.91
N PHE A 979 202.85 -45.93 -41.58
CA PHE A 979 202.03 -45.08 -40.68
C PHE A 979 200.61 -45.53 -40.26
N ASN A 980 200.23 -45.12 -39.04
CA ASN A 980 198.96 -45.37 -38.34
C ASN A 980 198.16 -44.07 -38.16
N ALA A 981 196.81 -44.15 -38.10
CA ALA A 981 195.91 -43.50 -37.12
C ALA A 981 194.47 -43.25 -37.66
N SER A 982 193.48 -43.29 -36.75
CA SER A 982 192.06 -42.90 -36.96
C SER A 982 191.80 -41.42 -36.57
N PRO A 983 190.63 -40.77 -36.82
CA PRO A 983 189.41 -40.95 -36.00
C PRO A 983 188.03 -40.70 -36.71
N ASN A 984 187.15 -39.80 -36.20
CA ASN A 984 185.66 -39.94 -36.17
C ASN A 984 184.89 -38.57 -35.96
N VAL A 985 183.52 -38.58 -35.91
CA VAL A 985 182.54 -37.68 -35.18
C VAL A 985 181.65 -36.62 -35.92
N GLY A 986 180.33 -36.88 -36.08
CA GLY A 986 179.12 -36.25 -35.41
C GLY A 986 178.46 -34.85 -35.74
N VAL A 987 177.29 -34.56 -35.07
CA VAL A 987 176.84 -33.29 -34.37
C VAL A 987 175.60 -32.39 -34.84
N ILE A 988 174.68 -32.00 -33.88
CA ILE A 988 173.76 -30.79 -33.69
C ILE A 988 172.26 -30.62 -34.22
N ASN A 989 171.44 -29.75 -33.53
CA ASN A 989 169.98 -29.42 -33.66
C ASN A 989 169.52 -28.08 -32.93
N PRO A 990 168.60 -27.19 -33.44
CA PRO A 990 167.87 -26.19 -32.58
C PRO A 990 166.47 -25.55 -32.99
N LEU A 991 165.54 -25.40 -32.00
CA LEU A 991 164.72 -24.19 -31.54
C LEU A 991 163.83 -23.28 -32.49
N ILE A 992 162.73 -22.54 -32.13
CA ILE A 992 161.80 -22.41 -30.93
C ILE A 992 160.31 -21.92 -31.20
N LYS A 993 159.80 -20.72 -30.76
CA LYS A 993 158.33 -20.37 -30.54
C LYS A 993 157.96 -18.84 -30.34
N GLN A 994 156.64 -18.54 -30.20
CA GLN A 994 155.93 -17.49 -29.36
C GLN A 994 155.54 -16.08 -29.94
N LYS A 995 154.63 -15.23 -29.37
CA LYS A 995 153.30 -15.30 -28.63
C LYS A 995 153.00 -14.01 -27.80
N ARG A 996 151.81 -13.31 -27.90
CA ARG A 996 151.05 -12.60 -26.80
C ARG A 996 150.00 -11.50 -27.17
N LYS A 997 148.96 -11.33 -26.32
CA LYS A 997 148.68 -10.08 -25.56
C LYS A 997 147.89 -10.35 -24.25
N ASN A 998 147.15 -9.37 -23.70
CA ASN A 998 146.54 -9.29 -22.34
C ASN A 998 145.01 -8.91 -22.44
N GLU A 999 144.17 -8.61 -21.43
CA GLU A 999 144.27 -8.35 -19.96
C GLU A 999 142.86 -8.36 -19.25
N LYS A 1000 142.81 -8.32 -17.90
CA LYS A 1000 141.72 -7.84 -16.96
C LYS A 1000 140.25 -8.38 -17.09
N THR A 1001 139.53 -8.84 -16.04
CA THR A 1001 139.83 -9.02 -14.60
C THR A 1001 138.85 -10.01 -13.89
N ALA A 1002 139.34 -10.70 -12.84
CA ALA A 1002 138.65 -11.19 -11.62
C ALA A 1002 137.29 -11.98 -11.63
N ALA A 1003 137.40 -13.30 -11.37
CA ALA A 1003 136.82 -14.10 -10.25
C ALA A 1003 135.35 -13.96 -9.75
N GLY A 1004 134.76 -15.11 -9.33
CA GLY A 1004 133.68 -15.17 -8.33
C GLY A 1004 132.72 -16.38 -8.41
N ARG A 1005 132.31 -16.92 -7.26
CA ARG A 1005 131.13 -17.80 -7.08
C ARG A 1005 130.13 -17.12 -6.13
N PHE A 1006 128.87 -17.58 -6.15
CA PHE A 1006 127.71 -17.23 -5.29
C PHE A 1006 126.82 -16.03 -5.67
N SER A 1007 125.51 -16.36 -5.73
CA SER A 1007 124.29 -15.58 -5.35
C SER A 1007 123.86 -14.27 -6.05
N SER A 1008 122.52 -14.18 -6.17
CA SER A 1008 121.63 -13.00 -6.19
C SER A 1008 121.60 -12.02 -7.38
N SER A 1009 120.39 -11.86 -7.93
CA SER A 1009 119.89 -10.69 -8.68
C SER A 1009 119.82 -9.43 -7.77
N PRO A 1010 119.79 -8.18 -8.31
CA PRO A 1010 118.48 -7.61 -8.69
C PRO A 1010 118.44 -6.50 -9.79
N ASN A 1011 117.35 -6.53 -10.57
CA ASN A 1011 116.40 -5.43 -10.89
C ASN A 1011 116.83 -3.93 -10.77
N LEU A 1012 116.71 -3.13 -11.86
CA LEU A 1012 115.80 -1.95 -11.99
C LEU A 1012 116.09 -1.00 -13.19
N ARG A 1013 115.01 -0.55 -13.87
CA ARG A 1013 114.83 0.71 -14.66
C ARG A 1013 115.66 0.93 -15.95
N ALA A 1014 115.20 1.69 -16.97
CA ALA A 1014 113.85 2.19 -17.36
C ALA A 1014 113.88 2.79 -18.79
N LEU A 1015 112.71 3.20 -19.34
CA LEU A 1015 112.49 4.05 -20.54
C LEU A 1015 112.82 3.40 -21.91
N GLU A 1016 111.87 3.33 -22.86
CA GLU A 1016 111.52 4.31 -23.93
C GLU A 1016 112.49 4.30 -25.16
N ALA A 1017 112.08 4.60 -26.41
CA ALA A 1017 110.77 4.73 -27.07
C ALA A 1017 110.93 4.83 -28.62
N GLY A 1018 109.81 4.77 -29.38
CA GLY A 1018 109.73 5.06 -30.83
C GLY A 1018 110.17 3.91 -31.76
N GLY A 1019 109.81 3.85 -33.05
CA GLY A 1019 108.98 4.68 -33.96
C GLY A 1019 109.21 4.14 -35.41
N MET A 1020 108.43 4.39 -36.48
CA MET A 1020 107.26 5.21 -36.84
C MET A 1020 106.44 4.43 -37.92
N GLY A 1021 105.28 4.81 -38.46
CA GLY A 1021 104.30 5.88 -38.22
C GLY A 1021 103.14 5.76 -39.26
N VAL A 1022 101.84 5.95 -38.92
CA VAL A 1022 101.02 7.20 -38.84
C VAL A 1022 101.07 8.15 -40.06
N PRO A 1023 100.04 9.00 -40.29
CA PRO A 1023 98.77 9.24 -39.55
C PRO A 1023 97.58 8.44 -40.16
N SER A 1024 96.31 8.52 -39.74
CA SER A 1024 95.54 9.46 -38.88
C SER A 1024 94.39 8.71 -38.16
N ARG A 1025 93.49 9.26 -37.30
CA ARG A 1025 93.25 10.63 -36.79
C ARG A 1025 92.60 10.57 -35.38
N LEU A 1026 93.12 11.36 -34.44
CA LEU A 1026 92.53 11.92 -33.20
C LEU A 1026 91.39 11.18 -32.45
N GLU A 1027 91.80 10.58 -31.33
CA GLU A 1027 91.05 10.46 -30.06
C GLU A 1027 91.16 11.79 -29.24
N PRO A 1028 90.66 11.97 -27.98
CA PRO A 1028 91.23 11.28 -26.79
C PRO A 1028 90.29 10.98 -25.58
N ILE A 1029 90.78 10.14 -24.67
CA ILE A 1029 90.38 10.01 -23.24
C ILE A 1029 91.59 10.39 -22.32
N PRO A 1030 91.78 10.06 -21.00
CA PRO A 1030 91.03 9.26 -20.01
C PRO A 1030 90.92 9.83 -18.55
N ASN A 1031 90.45 8.99 -17.62
CA ASN A 1031 90.77 8.91 -16.16
C ASN A 1031 90.35 9.98 -15.12
N SER A 1032 89.55 9.55 -14.12
CA SER A 1032 89.86 9.33 -12.66
C SER A 1032 90.87 10.25 -11.92
N PRO A 1033 90.79 10.44 -10.56
CA PRO A 1033 90.11 9.58 -9.55
C PRO A 1033 89.52 10.28 -8.26
N LEU A 1034 89.17 9.46 -7.25
CA LEU A 1034 89.05 9.70 -5.78
C LEU A 1034 87.73 10.23 -5.13
N HIS A 1035 87.38 9.52 -4.03
CA HIS A 1035 86.55 9.82 -2.82
C HIS A 1035 85.35 10.80 -2.83
N HIS A 1036 84.13 10.38 -2.43
CA HIS A 1036 83.61 10.06 -1.07
C HIS A 1036 83.32 11.26 -0.13
N HIS A 1037 82.14 11.22 0.53
CA HIS A 1037 81.67 12.07 1.65
C HIS A 1037 81.42 13.59 1.32
N GLU A 1038 80.41 14.30 1.88
CA GLU A 1038 79.31 13.90 2.77
C GLU A 1038 78.11 14.88 2.87
N LEU A 1039 77.04 14.41 3.54
CA LEU A 1039 76.03 15.13 4.36
C LEU A 1039 75.19 16.29 3.76
N ASN A 1040 73.88 16.01 3.61
CA ASN A 1040 72.79 16.53 4.48
C ASN A 1040 73.03 17.89 5.21
N SER A 1041 72.16 18.90 5.15
CA SER A 1041 70.77 18.83 5.67
C SER A 1041 70.03 20.20 5.67
N SER A 1042 68.80 20.22 6.21
CA SER A 1042 68.03 21.38 6.75
C SER A 1042 67.33 22.38 5.79
N LYS A 1043 66.00 22.18 5.67
CA LYS A 1043 64.92 23.19 5.60
C LYS A 1043 65.05 24.24 6.74
N PRO A 1044 64.42 25.45 6.73
CA PRO A 1044 63.00 25.65 6.35
C PRO A 1044 62.47 27.04 5.82
N LEU A 1045 61.38 26.98 5.00
CA LEU A 1045 60.21 27.92 4.93
C LEU A 1045 60.43 29.43 4.59
N PRO A 1046 59.37 30.22 4.29
CA PRO A 1046 58.25 30.06 3.33
C PRO A 1046 58.12 31.33 2.42
N PRO A 1047 56.90 31.81 2.08
CA PRO A 1047 56.02 31.54 0.92
C PRO A 1047 56.37 32.41 -0.34
N PRO A 1048 55.62 32.42 -1.49
CA PRO A 1048 54.32 31.80 -1.78
C PRO A 1048 54.22 30.91 -3.05
N THR A 1049 53.05 30.30 -3.21
CA THR A 1049 52.52 29.44 -4.31
C THR A 1049 51.11 29.98 -4.69
N PRO A 1050 50.30 29.42 -5.65
CA PRO A 1050 50.34 28.14 -6.41
C PRO A 1050 50.05 28.32 -7.95
N PRO A 1051 49.49 27.35 -8.73
CA PRO A 1051 50.05 26.04 -9.12
C PRO A 1051 50.05 25.70 -10.64
N THR A 1052 50.45 24.44 -10.91
CA THR A 1052 50.60 23.55 -12.10
C THR A 1052 49.61 23.61 -13.30
N GLU A 1053 50.10 23.36 -14.54
CA GLU A 1053 49.72 22.28 -15.50
C GLU A 1053 50.34 22.50 -16.94
N PRO A 1054 50.43 21.49 -17.85
CA PRO A 1054 51.31 21.55 -19.03
C PRO A 1054 50.70 21.56 -20.47
N LYS A 1055 51.32 22.34 -21.37
CA LYS A 1055 51.45 22.23 -22.85
C LYS A 1055 50.28 21.68 -23.72
N LYS A 1056 49.67 22.58 -24.52
CA LYS A 1056 48.85 22.28 -25.73
C LYS A 1056 49.62 22.62 -27.03
N PHE A 1057 49.09 22.17 -28.18
CA PHE A 1057 49.35 22.77 -29.51
C PHE A 1057 48.07 22.75 -30.38
N MET A 1058 47.86 23.80 -31.19
CA MET A 1058 46.74 24.02 -32.13
C MET A 1058 45.33 24.24 -31.56
N SER A 1059 44.47 24.81 -32.41
CA SER A 1059 43.18 25.50 -32.17
C SER A 1059 42.46 25.62 -33.55
N PRO A 1060 41.25 26.22 -33.73
CA PRO A 1060 40.38 26.97 -32.80
C PRO A 1060 38.90 26.45 -32.84
N PRO A 1061 37.80 27.24 -32.72
CA PRO A 1061 37.02 27.21 -31.47
C PRO A 1061 35.48 27.08 -31.61
N GLU A 1062 34.81 26.57 -30.57
CA GLU A 1062 33.48 27.01 -30.09
C GLU A 1062 33.26 26.46 -28.66
N THR A 1063 32.26 26.96 -27.92
CA THR A 1063 32.31 27.04 -26.44
C THR A 1063 31.39 26.09 -25.64
N GLU A 1064 31.77 25.91 -24.37
CA GLU A 1064 31.11 25.16 -23.27
C GLU A 1064 29.79 25.86 -22.80
N ASP A 1065 29.01 25.46 -21.78
CA ASP A 1065 29.41 24.84 -20.50
C ASP A 1065 28.25 24.21 -19.66
N SER A 1066 28.58 23.90 -18.40
CA SER A 1066 28.03 22.94 -17.43
C SER A 1066 26.93 23.50 -16.51
N PRO A 1067 26.27 22.67 -15.66
CA PRO A 1067 25.10 23.10 -14.87
C PRO A 1067 25.37 23.54 -13.41
N ILE A 1068 24.57 24.53 -12.97
CA ILE A 1068 24.12 24.84 -11.58
C ILE A 1068 25.12 25.50 -10.60
N SER A 1069 24.84 26.76 -10.23
CA SER A 1069 24.46 27.17 -8.86
C SER A 1069 24.00 28.65 -8.81
N SER A 1070 23.27 29.04 -7.76
CA SER A 1070 22.66 30.37 -7.57
C SER A 1070 23.52 31.33 -6.73
N PRO A 1071 23.23 32.65 -6.78
CA PRO A 1071 22.84 33.31 -5.52
C PRO A 1071 21.74 34.41 -5.66
N ASP A 1072 21.09 34.73 -4.55
CA ASP A 1072 20.31 35.96 -4.29
C ASP A 1072 21.04 36.78 -3.21
N PRO A 1073 21.10 38.13 -3.29
CA PRO A 1073 20.31 38.90 -2.31
C PRO A 1073 19.79 40.29 -2.77
N GLN A 1074 18.49 40.52 -2.53
CA GLN A 1074 17.88 41.75 -1.96
C GLN A 1074 18.29 43.16 -2.48
N ARG A 1075 17.34 43.89 -3.10
CA ARG A 1075 16.63 45.06 -2.51
C ARG A 1075 15.79 45.90 -3.52
N GLN A 1076 14.57 46.26 -3.10
CA GLN A 1076 13.82 47.52 -3.38
C GLN A 1076 13.43 47.82 -4.87
N GLU A 1077 12.29 48.44 -5.21
CA GLU A 1077 11.12 48.90 -4.44
C GLU A 1077 9.90 49.18 -5.35
N TRP A 1078 8.68 48.84 -4.87
CA TRP A 1078 7.35 49.37 -5.30
C TRP A 1078 6.94 49.08 -6.77
N PHE A 1079 5.67 48.88 -7.17
CA PHE A 1079 4.32 48.99 -6.57
C PHE A 1079 3.35 48.12 -7.43
N ALA A 1080 2.06 47.85 -7.14
CA ALA A 1080 1.12 48.16 -6.06
C ALA A 1080 -0.12 47.20 -6.11
N GLN A 1081 -0.82 47.01 -4.97
CA GLN A 1081 -2.30 47.10 -4.73
C GLN A 1081 -3.32 46.40 -5.70
N TYR A 1082 -4.48 45.87 -5.27
CA TYR A 1082 -5.20 45.97 -3.98
C TYR A 1082 -6.21 44.82 -3.70
N PHE A 1083 -7.01 44.99 -2.63
CA PHE A 1083 -7.90 44.00 -1.99
C PHE A 1083 -9.29 43.78 -2.66
N SER A 1084 -9.87 42.60 -2.37
CA SER A 1084 -11.28 42.28 -2.05
C SER A 1084 -12.45 42.75 -2.93
N PHE A 1085 -13.36 41.80 -3.21
CA PHE A 1085 -14.62 41.75 -2.46
C PHE A 1085 -14.99 40.30 -2.11
#